data_AF-A0A957IA18-F1
#
_entry.id   AF-A0A957IA18-F1
#
_cell.length_a   1.000
_cell.length_b   1.000
_cell.length_c   1.000
_cell.angle_alpha   90.00
_cell.angle_beta   90.00
_cell.angle_gamma   90.00
#
_symmetry.space_group_name_H-M   'P 1'
#
loop_
_entity.id
_entity.type
_entity.pdbx_description
1 polymer ?
#
loop_
_entity_poly.entity_id
_entity_poly.type
_entity_poly.pdbx_seq_one_letter_code
_entity_poly.pdbx_strand_id
1 'polypeptide(L)'
;MFHMRTSPFRWLLLLAVLFLGVMLVSRPLVSAQTAVLYINEIVASNDSTIADEDGEFEDWIEIYNSGGTAVNLDGYGLTDNDSDPFKWTFPAVTIQPGEFLMVWASDKERATPGSPLHTNFKISAGGEEIVLTAPGGLQEDYLPPAALQTDLSYGRQPDGPGALVFFTEPTPGASNTTTGYSDILDPPELSQTGGFYTAGFQLALSTDQADTTIYYTLDGSEPTTSSAVYSGPITIDSRTGDPNVLSTIRTTLPNVYWAAPAGEIFKGTVVRAMVDKPGALASPIATQTYFVDPDMFSRYTFPVISIATDSDNLFDPEIGIYVVGNYTNYFQNGIEWERPIHIEYYEPDGTLGFAQDAGVRIHGSKSTIYHFKSLRIYARSEYGADTIDYEIFPGWRNDEFERLILRNSGQDIYSTMFRDAMAQSLVSHLSFDTQPYKPAVVFLNGEYWGVHNIRERLDNNYLGLTYDIDNNQLDLLSNRGVVEEGNADHFNAMMNFVNSNSLADPANYAYMHTQMDVQNFIEYMTAEIIMNNADWLQNNIDYWRYQTDAYDPDAPEGQDGRWRWLMGDLDQAFGLAGGAGSSSYDRLAWATQPGFPPYNASMAVLLRALLENDEFRTDFINQFADQLNTAFVPDRVVAQIDAMQAVLVPEVQEHIDRHGRPTSITAWNNSVQALRTFALNRPAAQRQHVINRFGLGGLANVTLNVSNSNFGSVRINSVLINEDTIGLSGAPYPWTGSYFQDVPIEIEAIPQPGYIFAGWSELPGETSATISLTLSGDLSLTAVFIPDDGQPTPTPTNTPTATATPLPTETPLPPTITPTPSATLPPTITPTPSNTPLPTNTPTPGAGGNFTFNPVADAIVLSNRATANYGTIGSLGSDDVPVMVSYLRFDVQGMSSSVQSATLRIYPSSGSSAFVIASVADNSWVETSINYSNAPALGSVINGSGAVAAG
;
A
#
# COMPACT_ATOMS: atom_id res chain seq x y z
N MET A 1 -72.40 -26.68 10.09
CA MET A 1 -72.01 -26.78 11.52
C MET A 1 -71.38 -25.44 11.88
N PHE A 2 -71.92 -24.68 12.84
CA PHE A 2 -71.62 -24.77 14.28
C PHE A 2 -70.13 -24.51 14.56
N HIS A 3 -69.70 -23.50 15.33
CA HIS A 3 -70.43 -22.65 16.29
C HIS A 3 -70.12 -21.14 16.19
N MET A 4 -71.08 -20.30 16.59
CA MET A 4 -70.84 -18.88 16.95
C MET A 4 -70.53 -18.75 18.45
N ARG A 5 -69.76 -17.71 18.82
CA ARG A 5 -69.89 -16.85 20.03
C ARG A 5 -68.71 -15.85 20.05
N THR A 6 -68.88 -14.57 19.69
CA THR A 6 -69.52 -13.43 20.40
C THR A 6 -68.65 -12.76 21.47
N SER A 7 -68.61 -11.43 21.39
CA SER A 7 -68.00 -10.42 22.28
C SER A 7 -68.86 -10.20 23.56
N PRO A 8 -68.76 -9.10 24.37
CA PRO A 8 -67.85 -7.95 24.34
C PRO A 8 -67.31 -7.52 25.73
N PHE A 9 -66.60 -6.37 25.79
CA PHE A 9 -66.94 -5.33 26.77
C PHE A 9 -66.87 -3.93 26.16
N ARG A 10 -67.67 -3.00 26.67
CA ARG A 10 -67.78 -1.61 26.20
C ARG A 10 -67.86 -0.65 27.41
N TRP A 11 -67.17 0.48 27.30
CA TRP A 11 -67.58 1.84 27.69
C TRP A 11 -68.26 2.09 29.04
N LEU A 12 -67.67 3.00 29.83
CA LEU A 12 -68.20 4.11 30.65
C LEU A 12 -67.00 4.56 31.54
N LEU A 13 -66.78 5.83 31.92
CA LEU A 13 -67.59 7.05 31.86
C LEU A 13 -66.68 8.29 31.69
N LEU A 14 -67.20 9.35 31.09
CA LEU A 14 -66.60 10.70 31.08
C LEU A 14 -67.25 11.56 32.19
N LEU A 15 -66.58 12.67 32.57
CA LEU A 15 -67.08 13.79 33.41
C LEU A 15 -67.17 13.62 34.94
N ALA A 16 -66.07 14.01 35.61
CA ALA A 16 -66.07 14.82 36.84
C ALA A 16 -64.75 15.64 36.83
N VAL A 17 -64.67 16.84 36.23
CA VAL A 17 -65.23 18.14 36.68
C VAL A 17 -64.58 18.67 37.97
N LEU A 18 -63.48 19.44 37.77
CA LEU A 18 -62.98 20.59 38.55
C LEU A 18 -62.53 20.43 40.03
N PHE A 19 -61.54 21.27 40.38
CA PHE A 19 -61.11 21.67 41.73
C PHE A 19 -60.55 20.59 42.69
N LEU A 20 -59.31 20.20 42.42
CA LEU A 20 -58.15 20.47 43.30
C LEU A 20 -56.92 20.43 42.37
N GLY A 21 -55.93 21.32 42.39
CA GLY A 21 -55.58 22.40 43.30
C GLY A 21 -54.06 22.56 43.13
N VAL A 22 -53.56 23.77 42.84
CA VAL A 22 -52.16 23.94 42.39
C VAL A 22 -51.19 23.65 43.54
N MET A 23 -50.76 22.39 43.64
CA MET A 23 -49.47 22.09 44.24
C MET A 23 -48.38 22.44 43.25
N LEU A 24 -48.05 23.74 43.25
CA LEU A 24 -46.66 24.15 43.15
C LEU A 24 -45.91 23.44 44.29
N VAL A 25 -45.48 22.20 44.05
CA VAL A 25 -44.28 21.70 44.69
C VAL A 25 -43.18 22.58 44.14
N SER A 26 -42.87 23.64 44.88
CA SER A 26 -41.61 24.32 44.74
C SER A 26 -40.54 23.27 45.06
N ARG A 27 -40.04 22.59 44.01
CA ARG A 27 -38.62 22.26 43.97
C ARG A 27 -37.92 23.55 44.44
N PRO A 28 -37.05 23.51 45.45
CA PRO A 28 -36.23 24.68 45.72
C PRO A 28 -35.58 25.07 44.39
N LEU A 29 -35.46 26.38 44.13
CA LEU A 29 -34.42 26.85 43.24
C LEU A 29 -33.10 26.50 43.92
N VAL A 30 -32.68 25.25 43.71
CA VAL A 30 -31.26 24.93 43.57
C VAL A 30 -30.80 25.95 42.54
N SER A 31 -30.01 26.93 43.00
CA SER A 31 -29.29 27.78 42.06
C SER A 31 -28.60 26.83 41.11
N ALA A 32 -28.71 27.03 39.80
CA ALA A 32 -27.76 26.41 38.89
C ALA A 32 -26.37 26.82 39.43
N GLN A 33 -25.66 25.87 40.01
CA GLN A 33 -24.24 26.02 40.24
C GLN A 33 -23.68 25.94 38.84
N THR A 34 -23.21 27.09 38.33
CA THR A 34 -22.48 27.08 37.06
C THR A 34 -21.37 26.06 37.22
N ALA A 35 -21.34 25.06 36.34
CA ALA A 35 -20.23 24.12 36.33
C ALA A 35 -18.93 24.93 36.20
N VAL A 36 -17.94 24.56 36.99
CA VAL A 36 -16.64 25.23 37.03
C VAL A 36 -15.64 24.49 36.14
N LEU A 37 -15.82 23.18 36.03
CA LEU A 37 -15.14 22.30 35.11
C LEU A 37 -16.11 21.92 33.99
N TYR A 38 -15.60 21.78 32.77
CA TYR A 38 -16.32 21.27 31.61
C TYR A 38 -15.45 20.25 30.89
N ILE A 39 -16.09 19.25 30.27
CA ILE A 39 -15.46 18.42 29.24
C ILE A 39 -15.40 19.31 27.98
N ASN A 40 -14.21 19.80 27.62
CA ASN A 40 -14.04 20.90 26.69
C ASN A 40 -14.02 20.47 25.22
N GLU A 41 -13.27 19.41 24.93
CA GLU A 41 -13.05 18.83 23.61
C GLU A 41 -12.69 17.35 23.78
N ILE A 42 -13.10 16.49 22.85
CA ILE A 42 -12.69 15.08 22.77
C ILE A 42 -12.31 14.70 21.33
N VAL A 43 -11.44 13.70 21.18
CA VAL A 43 -11.26 12.92 19.94
C VAL A 43 -11.41 11.43 20.29
N ALA A 44 -12.16 10.70 19.46
CA ALA A 44 -12.53 9.28 19.68
C ALA A 44 -12.06 8.34 18.54
N SER A 45 -11.17 8.84 17.70
CA SER A 45 -10.36 8.10 16.74
C SER A 45 -9.25 9.06 16.30
N ASN A 46 -8.00 8.76 16.64
CA ASN A 46 -6.85 9.65 16.46
C ASN A 46 -5.78 8.91 15.65
N ASP A 47 -5.30 9.53 14.57
CA ASP A 47 -4.23 9.00 13.71
C ASP A 47 -3.17 10.06 13.39
N SER A 48 -3.54 11.35 13.43
CA SER A 48 -2.61 12.45 13.15
C SER A 48 -2.66 13.67 14.08
N THR A 49 -3.66 13.82 14.96
CA THR A 49 -3.82 15.07 15.74
C THR A 49 -2.67 15.32 16.75
N ILE A 50 -2.48 14.39 17.69
CA ILE A 50 -1.43 14.41 18.72
C ILE A 50 -1.12 12.98 19.19
N ALA A 51 0.15 12.67 19.41
CA ALA A 51 0.59 11.42 20.05
C ALA A 51 0.84 11.62 21.56
N ASP A 52 0.77 10.52 22.32
CA ASP A 52 1.06 10.46 23.76
C ASP A 52 2.57 10.36 24.07
N GLU A 53 2.96 10.16 25.34
CA GLU A 53 4.37 10.05 25.71
C GLU A 53 5.06 8.74 25.30
N ASP A 54 4.31 7.73 24.85
CA ASP A 54 4.86 6.51 24.26
C ASP A 54 5.05 6.67 22.73
N GLY A 55 4.37 7.65 22.12
CA GLY A 55 4.35 7.89 20.67
C GLY A 55 3.11 7.35 19.96
N GLU A 56 2.07 6.97 20.70
CA GLU A 56 0.84 6.38 20.16
C GLU A 56 -0.26 7.46 20.04
N PHE A 57 -1.02 7.45 18.94
CA PHE A 57 -2.15 8.36 18.70
C PHE A 57 -3.39 7.87 19.46
N GLU A 58 -3.42 8.15 20.75
CA GLU A 58 -4.50 7.72 21.65
C GLU A 58 -5.73 8.65 21.61
N ASP A 59 -6.92 8.12 21.88
CA ASP A 59 -8.12 8.95 22.08
C ASP A 59 -7.88 9.90 23.26
N TRP A 60 -8.56 11.05 23.28
CA TRP A 60 -8.33 12.03 24.34
C TRP A 60 -9.55 12.85 24.74
N ILE A 61 -9.52 13.30 26.00
CA ILE A 61 -10.55 14.08 26.69
C ILE A 61 -9.88 15.27 27.34
N GLU A 62 -10.28 16.48 26.96
CA GLU A 62 -9.84 17.72 27.60
C GLU A 62 -10.84 18.19 28.67
N ILE A 63 -10.33 18.59 29.85
CA ILE A 63 -11.11 19.23 30.91
C ILE A 63 -10.69 20.70 31.07
N TYR A 64 -11.62 21.64 30.95
CA TYR A 64 -11.40 23.09 31.09
C TYR A 64 -11.93 23.64 32.41
N ASN A 65 -11.15 24.49 33.10
CA ASN A 65 -11.60 25.24 34.28
C ASN A 65 -12.05 26.66 33.93
N SER A 66 -13.36 26.87 33.76
CA SER A 66 -13.95 28.20 33.49
C SER A 66 -14.09 29.08 34.76
N GLY A 67 -13.61 28.63 35.91
CA GLY A 67 -13.76 29.29 37.21
C GLY A 67 -12.73 30.37 37.49
N GLY A 68 -13.06 31.25 38.45
CA GLY A 68 -12.12 32.24 39.00
C GLY A 68 -11.16 31.71 40.06
N THR A 69 -11.14 30.39 40.31
CA THR A 69 -10.29 29.72 41.31
C THR A 69 -9.79 28.38 40.78
N ALA A 70 -8.57 27.98 41.18
CA ALA A 70 -8.04 26.67 40.85
C ALA A 70 -8.86 25.55 41.49
N VAL A 71 -9.03 24.43 40.78
CA VAL A 71 -9.77 23.25 41.24
C VAL A 71 -8.85 22.05 41.27
N ASN A 72 -8.86 21.29 42.37
CA ASN A 72 -8.15 20.03 42.53
C ASN A 72 -9.11 18.87 42.25
N LEU A 73 -8.71 17.94 41.38
CA LEU A 73 -9.52 16.83 40.90
C LEU A 73 -9.42 15.55 41.76
N ASP A 74 -8.72 15.58 42.90
CA ASP A 74 -8.58 14.43 43.82
C ASP A 74 -9.93 13.74 44.12
N GLY A 75 -10.15 12.55 43.54
CA GLY A 75 -11.37 11.76 43.70
C GLY A 75 -12.57 12.17 42.84
N TYR A 76 -12.38 13.02 41.82
CA TYR A 76 -13.37 13.19 40.74
C TYR A 76 -13.40 11.90 39.90
N GLY A 77 -14.57 11.56 39.35
CA GLY A 77 -14.77 10.46 38.41
C GLY A 77 -14.81 10.94 36.96
N LEU A 78 -14.28 10.13 36.05
CA LEU A 78 -14.48 10.25 34.59
C LEU A 78 -14.97 8.89 34.07
N THR A 79 -15.93 8.90 33.15
CA THR A 79 -16.52 7.66 32.60
C THR A 79 -17.10 7.86 31.20
N ASP A 80 -17.19 6.77 30.46
CA ASP A 80 -17.92 6.59 29.20
C ASP A 80 -19.36 6.03 29.41
N ASN A 81 -19.78 5.91 30.67
CA ASN A 81 -20.97 5.16 31.07
C ASN A 81 -21.54 5.69 32.40
N ASP A 82 -22.68 6.39 32.36
CA ASP A 82 -23.33 6.99 33.55
C ASP A 82 -23.72 5.96 34.62
N SER A 83 -23.81 4.67 34.28
CA SER A 83 -24.07 3.61 35.27
C SER A 83 -22.86 3.26 36.15
N ASP A 84 -21.65 3.69 35.77
CA ASP A 84 -20.44 3.68 36.62
C ASP A 84 -19.76 5.07 36.62
N PRO A 85 -20.26 6.03 37.41
CA PRO A 85 -19.81 7.43 37.38
C PRO A 85 -18.39 7.66 37.95
N PHE A 86 -17.68 6.60 38.34
CA PHE A 86 -16.30 6.62 38.83
C PHE A 86 -15.42 5.52 38.18
N LYS A 87 -15.77 5.06 36.97
CA LYS A 87 -15.05 4.03 36.19
C LYS A 87 -13.53 4.26 36.20
N TRP A 88 -13.12 5.49 35.91
CA TRP A 88 -11.80 6.01 36.23
C TRP A 88 -11.91 7.15 37.26
N THR A 89 -10.88 7.32 38.11
CA THR A 89 -10.85 8.38 39.13
C THR A 89 -9.59 9.23 39.02
N PHE A 90 -9.79 10.54 38.94
CA PHE A 90 -8.70 11.52 38.91
C PHE A 90 -7.84 11.46 40.18
N PRO A 91 -6.51 11.48 40.04
CA PRO A 91 -5.60 11.71 41.16
C PRO A 91 -5.54 13.21 41.52
N ALA A 92 -4.78 13.58 42.55
CA ALA A 92 -4.64 14.95 43.05
C ALA A 92 -3.89 15.91 42.09
N VAL A 93 -4.52 16.25 40.96
CA VAL A 93 -4.08 17.21 39.93
C VAL A 93 -4.92 18.48 40.04
N THR A 94 -4.33 19.65 39.77
CA THR A 94 -4.99 20.95 39.96
C THR A 94 -4.94 21.81 38.71
N ILE A 95 -6.11 22.18 38.17
CA ILE A 95 -6.26 23.07 37.00
C ILE A 95 -6.44 24.52 37.49
N GLN A 96 -5.64 25.48 37.02
CA GLN A 96 -5.81 26.90 37.37
C GLN A 96 -7.00 27.54 36.60
N PRO A 97 -7.45 28.76 36.98
CA PRO A 97 -8.43 29.53 36.21
C PRO A 97 -8.05 29.71 34.73
N GLY A 98 -8.87 29.20 33.83
CA GLY A 98 -8.65 29.30 32.38
C GLY A 98 -7.58 28.35 31.83
N GLU A 99 -7.17 27.33 32.59
CA GLU A 99 -6.32 26.24 32.09
C GLU A 99 -7.15 25.02 31.64
N PHE A 100 -6.48 24.20 30.84
CA PHE A 100 -6.96 22.94 30.28
C PHE A 100 -6.14 21.78 30.86
N LEU A 101 -6.74 20.58 30.95
CA LEU A 101 -6.07 19.34 31.33
C LEU A 101 -6.42 18.25 30.31
N MET A 102 -5.39 17.69 29.67
CA MET A 102 -5.53 16.55 28.78
C MET A 102 -5.55 15.22 29.56
N VAL A 103 -6.41 14.30 29.13
CA VAL A 103 -6.50 12.92 29.64
C VAL A 103 -6.67 11.97 28.46
N TRP A 104 -5.76 11.02 28.30
CA TRP A 104 -5.80 10.03 27.23
C TRP A 104 -6.76 8.88 27.56
N ALA A 105 -7.76 8.65 26.71
CA ALA A 105 -8.65 7.50 26.80
C ALA A 105 -8.01 6.31 26.07
N SER A 106 -7.12 5.60 26.78
CA SER A 106 -6.15 4.68 26.18
C SER A 106 -6.14 3.27 26.81
N ASP A 107 -6.99 3.01 27.80
CA ASP A 107 -6.98 1.80 28.65
C ASP A 107 -5.65 1.56 29.43
N LYS A 108 -4.72 2.51 29.43
CA LYS A 108 -3.39 2.40 30.06
C LYS A 108 -3.38 2.63 31.60
N GLU A 109 -4.49 3.07 32.21
CA GLU A 109 -4.71 3.29 33.66
C GLU A 109 -3.61 4.08 34.40
N ARG A 110 -3.02 5.11 33.78
CA ARG A 110 -1.95 5.94 34.35
C ARG A 110 -2.53 7.13 35.13
N ALA A 111 -2.48 7.07 36.46
CA ALA A 111 -3.01 8.11 37.35
C ALA A 111 -1.96 8.73 38.31
N THR A 112 -0.78 9.12 37.78
CA THR A 112 0.30 9.74 38.60
C THR A 112 0.29 11.27 38.49
N PRO A 113 0.13 12.03 39.60
CA PRO A 113 0.18 13.50 39.57
C PRO A 113 1.49 14.05 38.99
N GLY A 114 1.39 14.84 37.93
CA GLY A 114 2.54 15.45 37.24
C GLY A 114 3.14 14.61 36.11
N SER A 115 2.57 13.44 35.84
CA SER A 115 2.70 12.71 34.58
C SER A 115 1.47 12.94 33.71
N PRO A 116 1.50 12.55 32.41
CA PRO A 116 0.29 12.35 31.61
C PRO A 116 -0.71 11.41 32.31
N LEU A 117 -1.99 11.62 32.02
CA LEU A 117 -3.10 10.92 32.66
C LEU A 117 -3.80 10.04 31.63
N HIS A 118 -4.02 8.77 31.97
CA HIS A 118 -4.63 7.78 31.09
C HIS A 118 -5.74 7.05 31.81
N THR A 119 -6.91 6.92 31.17
CA THR A 119 -8.06 6.20 31.73
C THR A 119 -7.89 4.68 31.62
N ASN A 120 -8.86 3.93 32.17
CA ASN A 120 -9.05 2.48 31.98
C ASN A 120 -10.20 2.20 30.99
N PHE A 121 -10.22 2.97 29.89
CA PHE A 121 -11.09 2.80 28.74
C PHE A 121 -10.53 3.53 27.51
N LYS A 122 -11.10 3.26 26.33
CA LYS A 122 -10.95 4.06 25.09
C LYS A 122 -12.32 4.64 24.71
N ILE A 123 -12.40 5.59 23.78
CA ILE A 123 -13.69 6.16 23.36
C ILE A 123 -14.19 5.46 22.11
N SER A 124 -15.47 5.07 22.10
CA SER A 124 -16.13 4.59 20.89
C SER A 124 -16.27 5.71 19.84
N ALA A 125 -15.57 5.59 18.71
CA ALA A 125 -15.78 6.41 17.51
C ALA A 125 -17.25 6.43 17.03
N GLY A 126 -18.03 5.38 17.34
CA GLY A 126 -19.47 5.31 17.07
C GLY A 126 -20.32 6.22 17.98
N GLY A 127 -19.71 6.85 18.99
CA GLY A 127 -20.31 7.83 19.90
C GLY A 127 -20.85 7.24 21.20
N GLU A 128 -20.36 7.75 22.33
CA GLU A 128 -20.83 7.43 23.68
C GLU A 128 -20.74 8.63 24.64
N GLU A 129 -21.32 8.51 25.83
CA GLU A 129 -21.49 9.63 26.77
C GLU A 129 -20.26 9.82 27.65
N ILE A 130 -19.65 11.02 27.68
CA ILE A 130 -18.56 11.30 28.61
C ILE A 130 -19.11 12.09 29.80
N VAL A 131 -18.88 11.59 31.02
CA VAL A 131 -19.45 12.18 32.25
C VAL A 131 -18.34 12.53 33.25
N LEU A 132 -18.32 13.78 33.71
CA LEU A 132 -17.42 14.27 34.76
C LEU A 132 -18.16 14.37 36.09
N THR A 133 -17.72 13.59 37.08
CA THR A 133 -18.41 13.45 38.38
C THR A 133 -17.57 14.00 39.53
N ALA A 134 -18.15 14.87 40.36
CA ALA A 134 -17.52 15.32 41.60
C ALA A 134 -17.45 14.20 42.68
N PRO A 135 -16.50 14.26 43.64
CA PRO A 135 -16.32 13.25 44.70
C PRO A 135 -17.55 12.99 45.59
N GLY A 136 -18.58 13.84 45.50
CA GLY A 136 -19.87 13.65 46.17
C GLY A 136 -20.89 12.80 45.41
N GLY A 137 -20.55 12.28 44.22
CA GLY A 137 -21.48 11.57 43.34
C GLY A 137 -22.47 12.52 42.65
N LEU A 138 -22.02 13.73 42.30
CA LEU A 138 -22.78 14.70 41.52
C LEU A 138 -22.07 14.92 40.19
N GLN A 139 -22.80 14.76 39.09
CA GLN A 139 -22.40 15.20 37.75
C GLN A 139 -22.08 16.70 37.76
N GLU A 140 -20.88 17.07 37.32
CA GLU A 140 -20.43 18.46 37.13
C GLU A 140 -20.61 18.89 35.67
N ASP A 141 -20.23 18.02 34.72
CA ASP A 141 -20.52 18.21 33.30
C ASP A 141 -20.80 16.86 32.59
N TYR A 142 -21.40 16.94 31.40
CA TYR A 142 -21.73 15.81 30.54
C TYR A 142 -21.60 16.20 29.08
N LEU A 143 -20.96 15.33 28.31
CA LEU A 143 -20.88 15.39 26.86
C LEU A 143 -21.78 14.29 26.28
N PRO A 144 -22.75 14.63 25.40
CA PRO A 144 -23.62 13.63 24.78
C PRO A 144 -22.85 12.74 23.80
N PRO A 145 -23.33 11.51 23.54
CA PRO A 145 -22.84 10.68 22.45
C PRO A 145 -22.83 11.43 21.11
N ALA A 146 -21.67 11.46 20.47
CA ALA A 146 -21.45 11.99 19.13
C ALA A 146 -20.51 11.04 18.38
N ALA A 147 -20.92 10.56 17.22
CA ALA A 147 -20.05 9.77 16.36
C ALA A 147 -18.98 10.69 15.74
N LEU A 148 -17.74 10.20 15.68
CA LEU A 148 -16.59 10.93 15.17
C LEU A 148 -15.88 10.12 14.08
N GLN A 149 -15.49 10.82 13.01
CA GLN A 149 -14.52 10.30 12.05
C GLN A 149 -13.11 10.54 12.61
N THR A 150 -12.11 9.81 12.12
CA THR A 150 -10.71 9.97 12.54
C THR A 150 -10.25 11.42 12.43
N ASP A 151 -9.52 11.87 13.45
CA ASP A 151 -8.98 13.23 13.62
C ASP A 151 -10.02 14.38 13.69
N LEU A 152 -11.33 14.08 13.68
CA LEU A 152 -12.36 15.05 14.05
C LEU A 152 -12.57 15.09 15.57
N SER A 153 -12.72 16.29 16.12
CA SER A 153 -13.07 16.46 17.54
C SER A 153 -14.52 16.91 17.74
N TYR A 154 -15.04 16.65 18.94
CA TYR A 154 -16.32 17.19 19.43
C TYR A 154 -16.07 18.02 20.69
N GLY A 155 -16.43 19.30 20.66
CA GLY A 155 -16.06 20.23 21.73
C GLY A 155 -16.90 21.50 21.80
N ARG A 156 -16.54 22.37 22.74
CA ARG A 156 -17.33 23.54 23.17
C ARG A 156 -16.73 24.81 22.61
N GLN A 157 -17.44 25.53 21.75
CA GLN A 157 -16.95 26.78 21.16
C GLN A 157 -17.43 28.03 21.94
N PRO A 158 -16.54 28.94 22.37
CA PRO A 158 -15.07 28.85 22.30
C PRO A 158 -14.45 27.96 23.38
N ASP A 159 -15.10 27.83 24.54
CA ASP A 159 -14.72 26.95 25.65
C ASP A 159 -15.95 26.74 26.59
N GLY A 160 -15.96 25.67 27.39
CA GLY A 160 -16.81 25.51 28.59
C GLY A 160 -18.31 25.80 28.42
N PRO A 161 -18.87 26.92 28.90
CA PRO A 161 -20.28 27.27 28.68
C PRO A 161 -20.63 27.58 27.21
N GLY A 162 -19.68 27.41 26.28
CA GLY A 162 -19.86 27.45 24.83
C GLY A 162 -20.81 26.40 24.27
N ALA A 163 -21.14 26.55 22.98
CA ALA A 163 -22.00 25.61 22.26
C ALA A 163 -21.20 24.38 21.80
N LEU A 164 -21.81 23.20 21.87
CA LEU A 164 -21.20 21.97 21.35
C LEU A 164 -21.23 21.95 19.82
N VAL A 165 -20.08 21.69 19.22
CA VAL A 165 -19.82 21.64 17.77
C VAL A 165 -18.71 20.63 17.48
N PHE A 166 -18.60 20.21 16.23
CA PHE A 166 -17.51 19.41 15.70
C PHE A 166 -16.42 20.32 15.13
N PHE A 167 -15.14 19.91 15.16
CA PHE A 167 -14.05 20.61 14.50
C PHE A 167 -13.25 19.68 13.59
N THR A 168 -12.83 20.20 12.44
CA THR A 168 -11.86 19.58 11.51
C THR A 168 -10.41 19.98 11.82
N GLU A 169 -10.23 20.84 12.82
CA GLU A 169 -8.94 21.32 13.32
C GLU A 169 -9.03 21.31 14.86
N PRO A 170 -8.75 20.16 15.51
CA PRO A 170 -8.81 20.05 16.96
C PRO A 170 -7.80 20.96 17.68
N THR A 171 -8.09 21.33 18.93
CA THR A 171 -7.35 22.37 19.66
C THR A 171 -6.75 21.92 21.02
N PRO A 172 -6.12 20.73 21.13
CA PRO A 172 -5.68 20.18 22.41
C PRO A 172 -4.73 21.10 23.20
N GLY A 173 -5.14 21.43 24.42
CA GLY A 173 -4.43 22.34 25.34
C GLY A 173 -4.66 23.83 25.07
N ALA A 174 -5.67 24.19 24.27
CA ALA A 174 -5.96 25.55 23.83
C ALA A 174 -7.47 25.80 23.67
N SER A 175 -7.87 27.06 23.49
CA SER A 175 -9.28 27.43 23.28
C SER A 175 -9.79 27.05 21.88
N ASN A 176 -10.98 26.44 21.83
CA ASN A 176 -11.65 25.90 20.63
C ASN A 176 -12.15 27.01 19.67
N THR A 177 -11.20 27.63 18.99
CA THR A 177 -11.36 28.87 18.20
C THR A 177 -11.22 28.67 16.68
N THR A 178 -11.04 27.41 16.25
CA THR A 178 -11.08 26.95 14.86
C THR A 178 -12.53 26.91 14.32
N THR A 179 -12.72 26.48 13.07
CA THR A 179 -14.05 26.45 12.45
C THR A 179 -14.92 25.35 13.05
N GLY A 180 -15.95 25.73 13.81
CA GLY A 180 -16.90 24.81 14.43
C GLY A 180 -18.12 24.53 13.55
N TYR A 181 -18.51 23.26 13.47
CA TYR A 181 -19.65 22.76 12.69
C TYR A 181 -20.74 22.21 13.62
N SER A 182 -22.01 22.55 13.35
CA SER A 182 -23.15 22.17 14.20
C SER A 182 -23.74 20.78 13.95
N ASP A 183 -23.22 20.07 12.95
CA ASP A 183 -23.68 18.77 12.45
C ASP A 183 -22.56 18.17 11.58
N ILE A 184 -22.55 16.84 11.40
CA ILE A 184 -21.81 16.14 10.34
C ILE A 184 -22.84 15.48 9.43
N LEU A 185 -22.66 15.58 8.11
CA LEU A 185 -23.62 15.06 7.13
C LEU A 185 -23.23 13.67 6.60
N ASP A 186 -24.24 12.86 6.33
CA ASP A 186 -24.09 11.52 5.75
C ASP A 186 -24.04 11.60 4.21
N PRO A 187 -23.27 10.73 3.53
CA PRO A 187 -23.25 10.69 2.06
C PRO A 187 -24.64 10.38 1.49
N PRO A 188 -24.98 10.90 0.29
CA PRO A 188 -26.30 10.67 -0.29
C PRO A 188 -26.45 9.20 -0.73
N GLU A 189 -27.62 8.60 -0.48
CA GLU A 189 -27.97 7.29 -1.00
C GLU A 189 -28.16 7.34 -2.53
N LEU A 190 -27.49 6.44 -3.24
CA LEU A 190 -27.69 6.21 -4.68
C LEU A 190 -28.68 5.05 -4.85
N SER A 191 -29.81 5.31 -5.52
CA SER A 191 -30.93 4.35 -5.64
C SER A 191 -30.64 3.08 -6.44
N GLN A 192 -29.48 2.97 -7.08
CA GLN A 192 -28.93 1.78 -7.75
C GLN A 192 -27.41 1.76 -7.50
N THR A 193 -26.82 0.57 -7.33
CA THR A 193 -25.37 0.41 -7.11
C THR A 193 -24.57 0.59 -8.40
N GLY A 194 -23.29 0.98 -8.28
CA GLY A 194 -22.34 0.95 -9.39
C GLY A 194 -22.19 -0.43 -10.03
N GLY A 195 -21.54 -0.49 -11.19
CA GLY A 195 -21.28 -1.71 -11.93
C GLY A 195 -21.97 -1.80 -13.30
N PHE A 196 -22.33 -3.01 -13.69
CA PHE A 196 -22.67 -3.36 -15.09
C PHE A 196 -24.18 -3.41 -15.34
N TYR A 197 -24.62 -2.80 -16.44
CA TYR A 197 -26.03 -2.68 -16.83
C TYR A 197 -26.25 -2.93 -18.33
N THR A 198 -27.29 -3.68 -18.69
CA THR A 198 -27.63 -3.97 -20.10
C THR A 198 -28.59 -2.95 -20.75
N ALA A 199 -29.05 -1.95 -19.99
CA ALA A 199 -29.96 -0.91 -20.46
C ALA A 199 -29.92 0.30 -19.51
N GLY A 200 -30.18 1.49 -20.03
CA GLY A 200 -30.28 2.71 -19.24
C GLY A 200 -31.48 2.77 -18.29
N PHE A 201 -31.35 3.59 -17.25
CA PHE A 201 -32.30 3.78 -16.16
C PHE A 201 -32.26 5.22 -15.61
N GLN A 202 -33.14 5.51 -14.65
CA GLN A 202 -33.14 6.79 -13.93
C GLN A 202 -32.59 6.60 -12.51
N LEU A 203 -31.40 7.12 -12.24
CA LEU A 203 -30.77 7.14 -10.92
C LEU A 203 -31.35 8.28 -10.08
N ALA A 204 -32.10 7.95 -9.04
CA ALA A 204 -32.41 8.89 -7.98
C ALA A 204 -31.27 8.96 -6.94
N LEU A 205 -31.06 10.16 -6.39
CA LEU A 205 -30.25 10.42 -5.18
C LEU A 205 -31.19 10.78 -4.03
N SER A 206 -30.85 10.42 -2.78
CA SER A 206 -31.63 10.76 -1.59
C SER A 206 -30.78 10.96 -0.33
N THR A 207 -31.31 11.74 0.60
CA THR A 207 -30.90 11.81 2.01
C THR A 207 -32.17 12.03 2.84
N ASP A 208 -32.21 11.54 4.08
CA ASP A 208 -33.28 11.84 5.04
C ASP A 208 -32.93 13.01 5.98
N GLN A 209 -31.67 13.43 6.01
CA GLN A 209 -31.17 14.55 6.79
C GLN A 209 -31.86 15.88 6.40
N ALA A 210 -32.39 16.60 7.39
CA ALA A 210 -33.26 17.77 7.17
C ALA A 210 -32.50 19.06 6.78
N ASP A 211 -33.17 19.91 5.99
CA ASP A 211 -32.70 21.22 5.49
C ASP A 211 -31.40 21.19 4.65
N THR A 212 -31.09 20.01 4.09
CA THR A 212 -29.93 19.73 3.24
C THR A 212 -30.14 20.07 1.75
N THR A 213 -29.05 20.06 0.99
CA THR A 213 -29.02 20.09 -0.49
C THR A 213 -28.01 19.08 -1.02
N ILE A 214 -28.40 18.25 -2.01
CA ILE A 214 -27.49 17.31 -2.68
C ILE A 214 -26.85 18.01 -3.90
N TYR A 215 -25.52 17.95 -3.97
CA TYR A 215 -24.71 18.43 -5.09
C TYR A 215 -24.02 17.26 -5.78
N TYR A 216 -23.92 17.27 -7.13
CA TYR A 216 -23.33 16.18 -7.89
C TYR A 216 -22.54 16.62 -9.14
N THR A 217 -21.71 15.71 -9.64
CA THR A 217 -20.94 15.80 -10.90
C THR A 217 -21.10 14.52 -11.73
N LEU A 218 -20.71 14.54 -13.01
CA LEU A 218 -20.84 13.40 -13.94
C LEU A 218 -19.56 13.08 -14.75
N ASP A 219 -18.43 13.67 -14.35
CA ASP A 219 -17.16 13.71 -15.07
C ASP A 219 -15.94 13.36 -14.19
N GLY A 220 -16.18 12.91 -12.94
CA GLY A 220 -15.16 12.56 -11.95
C GLY A 220 -14.69 13.71 -11.05
N SER A 221 -14.96 14.98 -11.43
CA SER A 221 -14.68 16.14 -10.58
C SER A 221 -15.44 16.09 -9.26
N GLU A 222 -14.95 16.78 -8.24
CA GLU A 222 -15.57 16.72 -6.92
C GLU A 222 -16.78 17.65 -6.81
N PRO A 223 -17.91 17.16 -6.25
CA PRO A 223 -19.06 18.02 -6.03
C PRO A 223 -18.70 19.10 -5.01
N THR A 224 -18.99 20.35 -5.35
CA THR A 224 -18.89 21.51 -4.46
C THR A 224 -20.26 22.19 -4.39
N THR A 225 -20.43 23.18 -3.52
CA THR A 225 -21.67 23.99 -3.50
C THR A 225 -21.86 24.85 -4.77
N SER A 226 -20.93 24.80 -5.72
CA SER A 226 -21.03 25.36 -7.07
C SER A 226 -21.41 24.35 -8.17
N SER A 227 -21.39 23.05 -7.87
CA SER A 227 -21.70 21.95 -8.80
C SER A 227 -23.22 21.80 -9.02
N ALA A 228 -23.66 20.78 -9.77
CA ALA A 228 -25.07 20.64 -10.13
C ALA A 228 -25.93 20.28 -8.91
N VAL A 229 -26.96 21.09 -8.63
CA VAL A 229 -27.95 20.79 -7.59
C VAL A 229 -28.88 19.68 -8.08
N TYR A 230 -28.96 18.59 -7.33
CA TYR A 230 -29.89 17.50 -7.63
C TYR A 230 -31.34 17.96 -7.47
N SER A 231 -32.12 17.83 -8.54
CA SER A 231 -33.51 18.31 -8.63
C SER A 231 -34.48 17.30 -9.25
N GLY A 232 -33.99 16.10 -9.56
CA GLY A 232 -34.75 14.98 -10.13
C GLY A 232 -33.81 13.90 -10.67
N PRO A 233 -34.30 12.66 -10.90
CA PRO A 233 -33.45 11.53 -11.24
C PRO A 233 -32.58 11.74 -12.48
N ILE A 234 -31.30 11.42 -12.35
CA ILE A 234 -30.27 11.48 -13.40
C ILE A 234 -30.52 10.33 -14.39
N THR A 235 -30.45 10.59 -15.70
CA THR A 235 -30.50 9.52 -16.71
C THR A 235 -29.12 8.89 -16.84
N ILE A 236 -29.03 7.60 -16.55
CA ILE A 236 -27.84 6.76 -16.77
C ILE A 236 -28.17 5.88 -17.97
N ASP A 237 -27.41 5.98 -19.07
CA ASP A 237 -27.65 5.22 -20.31
C ASP A 237 -26.32 4.99 -21.05
N SER A 238 -26.34 4.18 -22.12
CA SER A 238 -25.15 3.94 -22.95
C SER A 238 -24.66 5.24 -23.58
N ARG A 239 -23.41 5.60 -23.27
CA ARG A 239 -22.74 6.83 -23.74
C ARG A 239 -22.27 6.76 -25.20
N THR A 240 -22.90 5.90 -26.01
CA THR A 240 -22.56 5.71 -27.43
C THR A 240 -22.94 6.97 -28.22
N GLY A 241 -21.96 7.59 -28.85
CA GLY A 241 -22.05 8.89 -29.53
C GLY A 241 -21.47 10.06 -28.74
N ASP A 242 -21.06 9.86 -27.47
CA ASP A 242 -20.39 10.90 -26.70
C ASP A 242 -18.95 11.14 -27.23
N PRO A 243 -18.52 12.41 -27.34
CA PRO A 243 -17.14 12.70 -27.73
C PRO A 243 -16.15 12.15 -26.71
N ASN A 244 -15.03 11.63 -27.19
CA ASN A 244 -13.87 11.36 -26.36
C ASN A 244 -13.28 12.69 -25.88
N VAL A 245 -12.97 12.81 -24.58
CA VAL A 245 -12.39 14.01 -23.96
C VAL A 245 -10.99 13.69 -23.44
N LEU A 246 -10.88 12.92 -22.36
CA LEU A 246 -9.62 12.69 -21.64
C LEU A 246 -8.63 11.87 -22.47
N SER A 247 -9.12 10.86 -23.19
CA SER A 247 -8.30 10.03 -24.08
C SER A 247 -7.72 10.79 -25.29
N THR A 248 -8.19 12.01 -25.56
CA THR A 248 -7.64 12.90 -26.61
C THR A 248 -6.50 13.80 -26.13
N ILE A 249 -6.21 13.81 -24.83
CA ILE A 249 -5.14 14.63 -24.22
C ILE A 249 -3.76 14.01 -24.52
N ARG A 250 -2.79 14.85 -24.89
CA ARG A 250 -1.40 14.42 -25.16
C ARG A 250 -0.60 14.28 -23.86
N THR A 251 -0.36 13.03 -23.46
CA THR A 251 0.36 12.62 -22.25
C THR A 251 1.88 12.48 -22.42
N THR A 252 2.44 12.92 -23.57
CA THR A 252 3.87 12.74 -23.92
C THR A 252 4.49 13.91 -24.69
N LEU A 253 5.81 14.05 -24.59
CA LEU A 253 6.61 14.98 -25.39
C LEU A 253 6.37 14.81 -26.91
N PRO A 254 6.44 15.88 -27.73
CA PRO A 254 6.12 15.82 -29.17
C PRO A 254 6.91 14.78 -29.99
N ASN A 255 8.13 14.44 -29.55
CA ASN A 255 9.01 13.44 -30.18
C ASN A 255 8.79 12.00 -29.66
N VAL A 256 7.95 11.80 -28.65
CA VAL A 256 7.58 10.49 -28.11
C VAL A 256 6.23 10.05 -28.69
N TYR A 257 6.08 8.76 -28.95
CA TYR A 257 4.90 8.22 -29.59
C TYR A 257 3.64 8.38 -28.72
N TRP A 258 2.60 8.95 -29.32
CA TRP A 258 1.24 9.10 -28.80
C TRP A 258 0.30 9.15 -30.01
N ALA A 259 -0.91 8.62 -29.86
CA ALA A 259 -2.00 8.73 -30.82
C ALA A 259 -3.31 9.01 -30.06
N ALA A 260 -4.24 9.72 -30.71
CA ALA A 260 -5.64 9.76 -30.29
C ALA A 260 -6.31 8.42 -30.62
N PRO A 261 -7.42 8.06 -29.97
CA PRO A 261 -8.14 6.81 -30.25
C PRO A 261 -8.63 6.70 -31.70
N ALA A 262 -8.73 5.47 -32.19
CA ALA A 262 -9.13 5.10 -33.55
C ALA A 262 -10.65 5.18 -33.79
N GLY A 263 -11.28 6.24 -33.30
CA GLY A 263 -12.73 6.41 -33.27
C GLY A 263 -13.24 6.70 -31.87
N GLU A 264 -14.49 6.35 -31.61
CA GLU A 264 -15.09 6.45 -30.29
C GLU A 264 -14.60 5.28 -29.39
N ILE A 265 -14.36 5.57 -28.11
CA ILE A 265 -14.10 4.54 -27.09
C ILE A 265 -15.34 4.36 -26.19
N PHE A 266 -15.49 3.17 -25.60
CA PHE A 266 -16.54 2.92 -24.61
C PHE A 266 -16.35 3.77 -23.34
N LYS A 267 -17.48 4.13 -22.72
CA LYS A 267 -17.51 5.04 -21.55
C LYS A 267 -18.58 4.63 -20.55
N GLY A 268 -18.21 4.61 -19.27
CA GLY A 268 -19.15 4.65 -18.16
C GLY A 268 -19.56 6.08 -17.77
N THR A 269 -20.54 6.17 -16.88
CA THR A 269 -20.91 7.41 -16.20
C THR A 269 -20.43 7.32 -14.76
N VAL A 270 -19.50 8.19 -14.36
CA VAL A 270 -19.09 8.34 -12.96
C VAL A 270 -20.02 9.34 -12.31
N VAL A 271 -20.68 8.96 -11.21
CA VAL A 271 -21.49 9.87 -10.41
C VAL A 271 -20.75 10.10 -9.10
N ARG A 272 -20.38 11.35 -8.81
CA ARG A 272 -19.89 11.78 -7.48
C ARG A 272 -20.90 12.74 -6.89
N ALA A 273 -21.32 12.53 -5.65
CA ALA A 273 -22.35 13.34 -4.99
C ALA A 273 -22.08 13.53 -3.49
N MET A 274 -22.41 14.71 -2.97
CA MET A 274 -22.33 15.05 -1.55
C MET A 274 -23.62 15.72 -1.05
N VAL A 275 -23.79 15.77 0.25
CA VAL A 275 -24.82 16.55 0.97
C VAL A 275 -24.17 17.77 1.61
N ASP A 276 -24.80 18.94 1.46
CA ASP A 276 -24.42 20.21 2.12
C ASP A 276 -25.60 20.78 2.93
N LYS A 277 -25.28 21.52 4.00
CA LYS A 277 -26.20 22.20 4.91
C LYS A 277 -25.45 23.36 5.58
N PRO A 278 -25.88 24.63 5.42
CA PRO A 278 -25.15 25.77 5.97
C PRO A 278 -24.91 25.70 7.48
N GLY A 279 -23.64 25.57 7.88
CA GLY A 279 -23.23 25.44 9.28
C GLY A 279 -23.07 24.01 9.79
N ALA A 280 -23.20 22.99 8.93
CA ALA A 280 -22.74 21.63 9.16
C ALA A 280 -21.44 21.37 8.38
N LEU A 281 -20.72 20.30 8.73
CA LEU A 281 -19.66 19.75 7.90
C LEU A 281 -20.30 19.01 6.72
N ALA A 282 -19.85 19.29 5.49
CA ALA A 282 -20.36 18.63 4.29
C ALA A 282 -20.09 17.12 4.34
N SER A 283 -20.91 16.31 3.66
CA SER A 283 -20.76 14.86 3.72
C SER A 283 -19.51 14.38 2.99
N PRO A 284 -19.01 13.17 3.33
CA PRO A 284 -18.19 12.37 2.42
C PRO A 284 -18.83 12.26 1.02
N ILE A 285 -18.00 12.08 0.00
CA ILE A 285 -18.43 12.08 -1.41
C ILE A 285 -18.80 10.66 -1.83
N ALA A 286 -20.10 10.37 -1.96
CA ALA A 286 -20.56 9.12 -2.56
C ALA A 286 -20.13 9.06 -4.04
N THR A 287 -19.26 8.12 -4.38
CA THR A 287 -18.74 7.90 -5.75
C THR A 287 -19.15 6.52 -6.25
N GLN A 288 -19.75 6.43 -7.45
CA GLN A 288 -20.06 5.15 -8.11
C GLN A 288 -19.98 5.29 -9.65
N THR A 289 -19.42 4.28 -10.33
CA THR A 289 -19.35 4.21 -11.80
C THR A 289 -20.38 3.24 -12.37
N TYR A 290 -21.09 3.67 -13.42
CA TYR A 290 -22.11 2.90 -14.12
C TYR A 290 -21.69 2.61 -15.55
N PHE A 291 -21.61 1.33 -15.92
CA PHE A 291 -21.26 0.89 -17.28
C PHE A 291 -22.50 0.32 -17.99
N VAL A 292 -22.92 0.96 -19.08
CA VAL A 292 -24.16 0.61 -19.79
C VAL A 292 -23.90 0.16 -21.23
N ASP A 293 -24.03 -1.14 -21.48
CA ASP A 293 -23.87 -1.78 -22.80
C ASP A 293 -24.80 -3.01 -22.87
N PRO A 294 -25.60 -3.22 -23.95
CA PRO A 294 -26.45 -4.40 -24.10
C PRO A 294 -25.75 -5.74 -23.85
N ASP A 295 -24.45 -5.83 -24.16
CA ASP A 295 -23.62 -7.03 -24.01
C ASP A 295 -22.64 -6.93 -22.81
N MET A 296 -22.81 -5.97 -21.88
CA MET A 296 -21.82 -5.59 -20.84
C MET A 296 -21.22 -6.76 -20.06
N PHE A 297 -22.05 -7.69 -19.57
CA PHE A 297 -21.64 -8.91 -18.83
C PHE A 297 -20.87 -9.95 -19.68
N SER A 298 -20.57 -9.62 -20.94
CA SER A 298 -19.73 -10.38 -21.86
C SER A 298 -18.75 -9.49 -22.64
N ARG A 299 -18.69 -8.19 -22.32
CA ARG A 299 -17.84 -7.20 -23.00
C ARG A 299 -16.36 -7.37 -22.64
N TYR A 300 -16.08 -7.69 -21.39
CA TYR A 300 -14.73 -7.90 -20.86
C TYR A 300 -14.65 -9.27 -20.18
N THR A 301 -13.57 -10.00 -20.43
CA THR A 301 -13.23 -11.24 -19.70
C THR A 301 -12.33 -10.98 -18.51
N PHE A 302 -11.82 -9.74 -18.39
CA PHE A 302 -11.02 -9.25 -17.28
C PHE A 302 -11.87 -8.48 -16.26
N PRO A 303 -11.43 -8.41 -14.99
CA PRO A 303 -11.95 -7.42 -14.05
C PRO A 303 -11.80 -6.00 -14.61
N VAL A 304 -12.75 -5.15 -14.23
CA VAL A 304 -12.82 -3.73 -14.58
C VAL A 304 -12.46 -2.90 -13.35
N ILE A 305 -11.52 -1.99 -13.52
CA ILE A 305 -11.15 -0.99 -12.52
C ILE A 305 -11.64 0.38 -13.02
N SER A 306 -12.46 1.05 -12.21
CA SER A 306 -12.74 2.48 -12.39
C SER A 306 -11.87 3.29 -11.45
N ILE A 307 -11.30 4.39 -11.96
CA ILE A 307 -10.62 5.41 -11.16
C ILE A 307 -11.33 6.74 -11.43
N ALA A 308 -11.82 7.36 -10.36
CA ALA A 308 -12.48 8.67 -10.39
C ALA A 308 -11.66 9.69 -9.59
N THR A 309 -11.45 10.87 -10.17
CA THR A 309 -10.69 11.98 -9.59
C THR A 309 -11.07 13.27 -10.30
N ASP A 310 -10.77 14.43 -9.74
CA ASP A 310 -10.67 15.62 -10.57
C ASP A 310 -9.72 15.38 -11.77
N SER A 311 -10.05 15.92 -12.94
CA SER A 311 -9.24 15.76 -14.14
C SER A 311 -7.89 16.47 -14.03
N ASP A 312 -7.78 17.51 -13.22
CA ASP A 312 -6.57 18.32 -13.10
C ASP A 312 -5.46 17.54 -12.39
N ASN A 313 -5.79 16.71 -11.40
CA ASN A 313 -4.88 15.73 -10.79
C ASN A 313 -4.15 14.83 -11.81
N LEU A 314 -4.77 14.58 -12.97
CA LEU A 314 -4.21 13.78 -14.06
C LEU A 314 -3.59 14.65 -15.17
N PHE A 315 -4.21 15.78 -15.56
CA PHE A 315 -3.92 16.46 -16.82
C PHE A 315 -3.56 17.95 -16.74
N ASP A 316 -3.64 18.59 -15.57
CA ASP A 316 -3.23 19.99 -15.39
C ASP A 316 -1.70 20.18 -15.60
N PRO A 317 -1.24 21.29 -16.20
CA PRO A 317 0.20 21.53 -16.38
C PRO A 317 1.02 21.62 -15.09
N GLU A 318 0.48 22.06 -13.96
CA GLU A 318 1.21 22.22 -12.71
C GLU A 318 1.14 20.97 -11.83
N ILE A 319 -0.06 20.42 -11.57
CA ILE A 319 -0.26 19.27 -10.67
C ILE A 319 -0.47 17.93 -11.38
N GLY A 320 -0.84 17.92 -12.67
CA GLY A 320 -1.32 16.74 -13.38
C GLY A 320 -0.25 15.67 -13.62
N ILE A 321 -0.42 14.49 -13.02
CA ILE A 321 0.62 13.44 -13.01
C ILE A 321 0.78 12.70 -14.35
N TYR A 322 -0.22 12.73 -15.23
CA TYR A 322 -0.25 11.98 -16.49
C TYR A 322 0.32 12.77 -17.68
N VAL A 323 0.65 14.05 -17.51
CA VAL A 323 1.14 14.93 -18.58
C VAL A 323 2.62 15.27 -18.44
N VAL A 324 3.19 15.89 -19.49
CA VAL A 324 4.52 16.52 -19.39
C VAL A 324 4.47 17.66 -18.38
N GLY A 325 3.42 18.49 -18.43
CA GLY A 325 3.27 19.66 -17.56
C GLY A 325 4.47 20.62 -17.58
N ASN A 326 4.57 21.40 -16.51
CA ASN A 326 5.60 22.42 -16.30
C ASN A 326 6.87 21.84 -15.65
N TYR A 327 6.77 20.69 -14.98
CA TYR A 327 7.85 20.09 -14.18
C TYR A 327 8.32 18.71 -14.70
N THR A 328 7.94 18.32 -15.93
CA THR A 328 8.00 16.92 -16.38
C THR A 328 7.26 15.99 -15.41
N ASN A 329 6.00 16.33 -15.13
CA ASN A 329 5.20 15.86 -14.00
C ASN A 329 5.20 14.33 -13.83
N TYR A 330 5.11 13.56 -14.92
CA TYR A 330 5.18 12.08 -14.87
C TYR A 330 6.53 11.47 -14.41
N PHE A 331 7.57 12.29 -14.16
CA PHE A 331 8.84 11.86 -13.53
C PHE A 331 8.92 12.21 -12.04
N GLN A 332 7.94 12.94 -11.50
CA GLN A 332 7.99 13.44 -10.12
C GLN A 332 7.55 12.37 -9.11
N ASN A 333 7.97 12.56 -7.85
CA ASN A 333 7.87 11.57 -6.79
C ASN A 333 7.76 12.24 -5.40
N GLY A 334 7.62 11.45 -4.33
CA GLY A 334 7.25 11.96 -3.00
C GLY A 334 5.73 12.16 -2.86
N ILE A 335 5.27 12.56 -1.67
CA ILE A 335 3.83 12.74 -1.37
C ILE A 335 3.24 13.96 -2.11
N GLU A 336 4.04 15.01 -2.39
CA GLU A 336 3.69 16.16 -3.27
C GLU A 336 3.07 15.76 -4.63
N TRP A 337 3.31 14.53 -5.08
CA TRP A 337 2.90 14.01 -6.39
C TRP A 337 1.91 12.85 -6.32
N GLU A 338 1.50 12.44 -5.12
CA GLU A 338 0.34 11.56 -4.90
C GLU A 338 -0.94 12.37 -5.09
N ARG A 339 -1.98 11.75 -5.64
CA ARG A 339 -3.27 12.40 -5.92
C ARG A 339 -4.40 11.56 -5.33
N PRO A 340 -5.42 12.17 -4.70
CA PRO A 340 -6.59 11.44 -4.26
C PRO A 340 -7.36 10.91 -5.48
N ILE A 341 -7.81 9.66 -5.36
CA ILE A 341 -8.73 8.98 -6.27
C ILE A 341 -9.78 8.23 -5.45
N HIS A 342 -10.95 8.03 -6.03
CA HIS A 342 -11.80 6.90 -5.69
C HIS A 342 -11.47 5.75 -6.66
N ILE A 343 -11.30 4.53 -6.14
CA ILE A 343 -11.06 3.32 -6.95
C ILE A 343 -12.16 2.29 -6.70
N GLU A 344 -12.76 1.78 -7.79
CA GLU A 344 -13.76 0.71 -7.77
C GLU A 344 -13.24 -0.49 -8.55
N TYR A 345 -13.35 -1.69 -7.98
CA TYR A 345 -12.95 -2.96 -8.59
C TYR A 345 -14.16 -3.86 -8.84
N TYR A 346 -14.36 -4.27 -10.08
CA TYR A 346 -15.42 -5.19 -10.50
C TYR A 346 -14.84 -6.45 -11.13
N GLU A 347 -15.27 -7.63 -10.70
CA GLU A 347 -14.96 -8.90 -11.38
C GLU A 347 -15.71 -9.00 -12.73
N PRO A 348 -15.31 -9.92 -13.66
CA PRO A 348 -15.90 -10.03 -14.99
C PRO A 348 -17.43 -10.26 -15.03
N ASP A 349 -18.03 -10.78 -13.95
CA ASP A 349 -19.47 -10.97 -13.85
C ASP A 349 -20.24 -9.75 -13.32
N GLY A 350 -19.54 -8.63 -13.06
CA GLY A 350 -20.10 -7.39 -12.53
C GLY A 350 -20.18 -7.31 -11.01
N THR A 351 -19.71 -8.32 -10.27
CA THR A 351 -19.60 -8.27 -8.81
C THR A 351 -18.56 -7.22 -8.40
N LEU A 352 -18.95 -6.27 -7.55
CA LEU A 352 -18.02 -5.34 -6.90
C LEU A 352 -17.17 -6.12 -5.89
N GLY A 353 -15.85 -6.07 -6.03
CA GLY A 353 -14.89 -6.64 -5.09
C GLY A 353 -14.56 -5.68 -3.96
N PHE A 354 -14.05 -4.48 -4.30
CA PHE A 354 -13.81 -3.39 -3.36
C PHE A 354 -14.12 -2.03 -3.99
N ALA A 355 -14.42 -1.04 -3.15
CA ALA A 355 -14.50 0.37 -3.53
C ALA A 355 -14.03 1.24 -2.35
N GLN A 356 -13.02 2.08 -2.56
CA GLN A 356 -12.46 2.95 -1.52
C GLN A 356 -11.79 4.18 -2.12
N ASP A 357 -11.59 5.21 -1.30
CA ASP A 357 -10.70 6.32 -1.62
C ASP A 357 -9.23 5.94 -1.33
N ALA A 358 -8.32 6.42 -2.17
CA ALA A 358 -6.91 5.98 -2.21
C ALA A 358 -6.00 7.05 -2.85
N GLY A 359 -4.68 6.88 -2.70
CA GLY A 359 -3.66 7.67 -3.38
C GLY A 359 -3.24 7.06 -4.71
N VAL A 360 -2.90 7.88 -5.70
CA VAL A 360 -2.28 7.43 -6.96
C VAL A 360 -1.02 8.22 -7.33
N ARG A 361 0.01 7.50 -7.83
CA ARG A 361 1.19 8.07 -8.51
C ARG A 361 1.51 7.34 -9.81
N ILE A 362 2.29 7.97 -10.68
CA ILE A 362 2.93 7.25 -11.79
C ILE A 362 3.97 6.26 -11.24
N HIS A 363 4.03 5.06 -11.82
CA HIS A 363 5.00 4.02 -11.49
C HIS A 363 6.04 3.81 -12.60
N GLY A 364 7.28 3.50 -12.20
CA GLY A 364 8.40 3.21 -13.08
C GLY A 364 9.33 4.41 -13.28
N SER A 365 10.30 4.25 -14.19
CA SER A 365 11.29 5.31 -14.52
C SER A 365 11.27 5.61 -16.03
N LYS A 366 11.93 4.76 -16.82
CA LYS A 366 12.04 4.90 -18.29
C LYS A 366 10.70 4.81 -19.03
N SER A 367 9.73 4.07 -18.47
CA SER A 367 8.41 3.83 -19.04
C SER A 367 7.40 4.96 -18.81
N THR A 368 7.66 5.89 -17.88
CA THR A 368 6.72 6.99 -17.56
C THR A 368 6.56 8.00 -18.71
N ILE A 369 7.53 8.06 -19.63
CA ILE A 369 7.49 8.93 -20.82
C ILE A 369 6.43 8.48 -21.85
N TYR A 370 5.93 7.24 -21.76
CA TYR A 370 4.96 6.69 -22.71
C TYR A 370 3.55 7.26 -22.47
N HIS A 371 2.69 7.12 -23.49
CA HIS A 371 1.36 7.74 -23.48
C HIS A 371 0.37 7.06 -22.53
N PHE A 372 0.56 5.75 -22.34
CA PHE A 372 -0.11 4.89 -21.39
C PHE A 372 0.93 4.52 -20.33
N LYS A 373 0.69 4.90 -19.08
CA LYS A 373 1.64 4.85 -17.96
C LYS A 373 1.22 3.78 -16.96
N SER A 374 2.18 3.26 -16.19
CA SER A 374 1.85 2.48 -14.99
C SER A 374 1.39 3.41 -13.88
N LEU A 375 0.45 2.96 -13.05
CA LEU A 375 0.00 3.65 -11.84
C LEU A 375 0.37 2.81 -10.62
N ARG A 376 0.83 3.43 -9.54
CA ARG A 376 0.84 2.82 -8.20
C ARG A 376 -0.34 3.37 -7.42
N ILE A 377 -1.17 2.47 -6.89
CA ILE A 377 -2.23 2.77 -5.93
C ILE A 377 -1.63 2.63 -4.53
N TYR A 378 -2.06 3.49 -3.60
CA TYR A 378 -1.70 3.45 -2.20
C TYR A 378 -2.99 3.53 -1.39
N ALA A 379 -3.29 2.51 -0.61
CA ALA A 379 -4.23 2.66 0.49
C ALA A 379 -3.49 3.38 1.65
N ARG A 380 -4.21 4.25 2.38
CA ARG A 380 -3.74 5.08 3.50
C ARG A 380 -4.92 5.53 4.35
N SER A 381 -4.72 5.65 5.66
CA SER A 381 -5.65 6.34 6.57
C SER A 381 -5.97 7.77 6.10
N GLU A 382 -4.97 8.50 5.60
CA GLU A 382 -5.09 9.85 5.01
C GLU A 382 -6.12 9.95 3.85
N TYR A 383 -6.49 8.82 3.22
CA TYR A 383 -7.52 8.76 2.18
C TYR A 383 -8.77 7.95 2.56
N GLY A 384 -8.65 6.97 3.46
CA GLY A 384 -9.73 6.05 3.79
C GLY A 384 -9.21 4.82 4.54
N ALA A 385 -9.39 3.63 3.97
CA ALA A 385 -8.70 2.44 4.46
C ALA A 385 -7.20 2.49 4.10
N ASP A 386 -6.37 2.04 5.03
CA ASP A 386 -4.91 1.92 4.90
C ASP A 386 -4.47 0.68 4.11
N THR A 387 -5.33 -0.34 3.99
CA THR A 387 -5.12 -1.51 3.13
C THR A 387 -6.26 -1.71 2.11
N ILE A 388 -6.13 -2.76 1.28
CA ILE A 388 -7.15 -3.20 0.31
C ILE A 388 -7.45 -4.67 0.61
N ASP A 389 -8.54 -4.90 1.34
CA ASP A 389 -9.00 -6.23 1.80
C ASP A 389 -9.74 -7.00 0.70
N TYR A 390 -9.02 -7.62 -0.24
CA TYR A 390 -9.64 -8.42 -1.29
C TYR A 390 -8.68 -9.42 -1.94
N GLU A 391 -9.09 -10.68 -2.13
CA GLU A 391 -8.33 -11.74 -2.80
C GLU A 391 -8.16 -11.46 -4.32
N ILE A 392 -7.35 -10.45 -4.68
CA ILE A 392 -7.07 -10.07 -6.07
C ILE A 392 -6.35 -11.22 -6.79
N PHE A 393 -5.50 -11.97 -6.10
CA PHE A 393 -4.67 -13.04 -6.66
C PHE A 393 -4.97 -14.39 -5.97
N PRO A 394 -5.97 -15.16 -6.43
CA PRO A 394 -6.38 -16.37 -5.71
C PRO A 394 -5.28 -17.40 -5.53
N GLY A 395 -5.11 -17.86 -4.29
CA GLY A 395 -4.02 -18.76 -3.88
C GLY A 395 -2.63 -18.12 -3.83
N TRP A 396 -2.52 -16.80 -3.80
CA TRP A 396 -1.31 -16.09 -3.42
C TRP A 396 -1.12 -16.07 -1.89
N ARG A 397 0.02 -15.57 -1.40
CA ARG A 397 0.37 -15.57 0.02
C ARG A 397 -0.25 -14.43 0.85
N ASN A 398 -0.66 -13.36 0.18
CA ASN A 398 -1.32 -12.19 0.75
C ASN A 398 -2.67 -11.98 0.03
N ASP A 399 -3.73 -11.68 0.78
CA ASP A 399 -5.06 -11.24 0.32
C ASP A 399 -5.39 -9.77 0.73
N GLU A 400 -4.45 -9.11 1.42
CA GLU A 400 -4.49 -7.71 1.85
C GLU A 400 -3.35 -6.91 1.19
N PHE A 401 -3.61 -5.68 0.73
CA PHE A 401 -2.61 -4.88 -0.02
C PHE A 401 -2.62 -3.38 0.28
N GLU A 402 -1.60 -2.85 0.97
CA GLU A 402 -1.35 -1.39 1.03
C GLU A 402 -1.02 -0.79 -0.34
N ARG A 403 -0.36 -1.55 -1.24
CA ARG A 403 0.22 -1.02 -2.50
C ARG A 403 0.09 -1.95 -3.69
N LEU A 404 -0.68 -1.50 -4.69
CA LEU A 404 -0.84 -2.18 -5.97
C LEU A 404 -0.22 -1.37 -7.11
N ILE A 405 0.22 -2.06 -8.17
CA ILE A 405 0.66 -1.44 -9.43
C ILE A 405 -0.30 -1.86 -10.55
N LEU A 406 -0.97 -0.90 -11.17
CA LEU A 406 -1.60 -1.08 -12.48
C LEU A 406 -0.51 -0.87 -13.53
N ARG A 407 0.16 -1.95 -13.94
CA ARG A 407 1.39 -1.92 -14.73
C ARG A 407 1.11 -1.94 -16.23
N ASN A 408 1.72 -1.01 -16.97
CA ASN A 408 1.58 -0.84 -18.42
C ASN A 408 2.45 -1.82 -19.24
N SER A 409 2.98 -2.87 -18.62
CA SER A 409 4.01 -3.77 -19.17
C SER A 409 5.34 -3.10 -19.56
N GLY A 410 5.64 -1.92 -18.99
CA GLY A 410 6.96 -1.27 -19.12
C GLY A 410 7.30 -0.90 -20.57
N GLN A 411 8.34 -1.52 -21.11
CA GLN A 411 8.77 -1.45 -22.50
C GLN A 411 8.16 -2.55 -23.40
N ASP A 412 7.58 -3.61 -22.83
CA ASP A 412 6.82 -4.62 -23.59
C ASP A 412 5.42 -4.12 -24.03
N ILE A 413 5.03 -2.93 -23.55
CA ILE A 413 3.84 -2.13 -23.91
C ILE A 413 3.49 -2.12 -25.41
N TYR A 414 4.48 -2.12 -26.32
CA TYR A 414 4.24 -2.08 -27.76
C TYR A 414 4.35 -3.45 -28.46
N SER A 415 4.58 -4.52 -27.68
CA SER A 415 5.03 -5.83 -28.15
C SER A 415 4.06 -6.95 -27.74
N THR A 416 4.12 -7.46 -26.49
CA THR A 416 3.27 -8.58 -26.04
C THR A 416 2.31 -8.26 -24.89
N MET A 417 2.58 -7.24 -24.07
CA MET A 417 1.76 -6.83 -22.90
C MET A 417 1.68 -7.86 -21.76
N PHE A 418 2.56 -8.87 -21.75
CA PHE A 418 2.60 -9.91 -20.70
C PHE A 418 3.99 -10.53 -20.46
N ARG A 419 5.03 -10.12 -21.20
CA ARG A 419 6.38 -10.73 -21.18
C ARG A 419 7.00 -10.86 -19.79
N ASP A 420 6.92 -9.77 -19.02
CA ASP A 420 7.44 -9.65 -17.66
C ASP A 420 6.74 -10.63 -16.71
N ALA A 421 5.41 -10.68 -16.75
CA ALA A 421 4.62 -11.62 -15.96
C ALA A 421 4.86 -13.08 -16.37
N MET A 422 4.94 -13.37 -17.68
CA MET A 422 5.28 -14.69 -18.20
C MET A 422 6.66 -15.14 -17.70
N ALA A 423 7.67 -14.29 -17.80
CA ALA A 423 9.03 -14.57 -17.34
C ALA A 423 9.07 -14.87 -15.84
N GLN A 424 8.43 -14.04 -15.00
CA GLN A 424 8.33 -14.27 -13.56
C GLN A 424 7.57 -15.58 -13.22
N SER A 425 6.43 -15.84 -13.87
CA SER A 425 5.62 -17.06 -13.64
C SER A 425 6.30 -18.38 -14.04
N LEU A 426 7.40 -18.33 -14.82
CA LEU A 426 8.19 -19.52 -15.10
C LEU A 426 9.11 -19.89 -13.92
N VAL A 427 9.41 -18.95 -13.02
CA VAL A 427 10.44 -19.08 -11.97
C VAL A 427 9.93 -18.83 -10.56
N SER A 428 8.63 -18.55 -10.36
CA SER A 428 7.96 -18.33 -9.07
C SER A 428 7.85 -19.57 -8.16
N HIS A 429 8.69 -20.59 -8.42
CA HIS A 429 8.86 -21.81 -7.63
C HIS A 429 10.27 -21.92 -7.03
N LEU A 430 11.09 -20.88 -7.23
CA LEU A 430 12.45 -20.75 -6.72
C LEU A 430 12.45 -19.91 -5.42
N SER A 431 13.55 -19.95 -4.68
CA SER A 431 13.72 -19.32 -3.36
C SER A 431 13.80 -17.78 -3.36
N PHE A 432 13.30 -17.12 -4.41
CA PHE A 432 13.22 -15.67 -4.53
C PHE A 432 11.79 -15.22 -4.86
N ASP A 433 11.43 -14.05 -4.36
CA ASP A 433 10.09 -13.51 -4.57
C ASP A 433 9.87 -13.00 -6.00
N THR A 434 8.63 -13.17 -6.46
CA THR A 434 8.13 -12.71 -7.76
C THR A 434 6.80 -12.00 -7.57
N GLN A 435 6.41 -11.11 -8.49
CA GLN A 435 5.12 -10.43 -8.45
C GLN A 435 3.99 -11.32 -9.01
N PRO A 436 2.83 -11.44 -8.34
CA PRO A 436 1.63 -12.07 -8.89
C PRO A 436 1.08 -11.26 -10.08
N TYR A 437 0.06 -11.78 -10.78
CA TYR A 437 -0.45 -11.17 -12.01
C TYR A 437 -1.95 -11.44 -12.23
N LYS A 438 -2.73 -10.37 -12.43
CA LYS A 438 -4.10 -10.42 -12.95
C LYS A 438 -4.26 -9.30 -13.99
N PRO A 439 -4.65 -9.58 -15.24
CA PRO A 439 -4.91 -8.53 -16.22
C PRO A 439 -6.21 -7.80 -15.86
N ALA A 440 -6.29 -6.50 -16.17
CA ALA A 440 -7.47 -5.69 -15.86
C ALA A 440 -7.72 -4.64 -16.94
N VAL A 441 -8.99 -4.34 -17.19
CA VAL A 441 -9.41 -3.17 -17.98
C VAL A 441 -9.53 -1.98 -17.04
N VAL A 442 -8.91 -0.85 -17.38
CA VAL A 442 -8.91 0.36 -16.55
C VAL A 442 -9.68 1.48 -17.25
N PHE A 443 -10.50 2.20 -16.49
CA PHE A 443 -11.18 3.43 -16.88
C PHE A 443 -10.68 4.60 -16.03
N LEU A 444 -10.47 5.78 -16.65
CA LEU A 444 -10.21 7.03 -15.93
C LEU A 444 -11.39 7.98 -16.14
N ASN A 445 -12.04 8.40 -15.06
CA ASN A 445 -13.30 9.16 -15.04
C ASN A 445 -14.35 8.61 -16.01
N GLY A 446 -14.45 7.28 -16.09
CA GLY A 446 -15.37 6.57 -16.96
C GLY A 446 -14.96 6.45 -18.44
N GLU A 447 -13.86 7.06 -18.92
CA GLU A 447 -13.34 6.77 -20.27
C GLU A 447 -12.45 5.52 -20.28
N TYR A 448 -12.69 4.58 -21.21
CA TYR A 448 -11.85 3.39 -21.39
C TYR A 448 -10.39 3.80 -21.60
N TRP A 449 -9.52 3.39 -20.67
CA TRP A 449 -8.14 3.83 -20.65
C TRP A 449 -7.18 2.82 -21.23
N GLY A 450 -7.43 1.52 -21.07
CA GLY A 450 -6.64 0.45 -21.67
C GLY A 450 -6.66 -0.85 -20.86
N VAL A 451 -5.67 -1.70 -21.14
CA VAL A 451 -5.42 -2.96 -20.42
C VAL A 451 -4.12 -2.81 -19.65
N HIS A 452 -4.22 -2.85 -18.33
CA HIS A 452 -3.07 -2.95 -17.42
C HIS A 452 -2.95 -4.40 -16.91
N ASN A 453 -1.86 -4.69 -16.21
CA ASN A 453 -1.82 -5.84 -15.30
C ASN A 453 -1.64 -5.36 -13.86
N ILE A 454 -2.50 -5.84 -12.97
CA ILE A 454 -2.40 -5.64 -11.54
C ILE A 454 -1.23 -6.48 -11.05
N ARG A 455 -0.34 -5.85 -10.29
CA ARG A 455 0.77 -6.47 -9.57
C ARG A 455 0.73 -5.98 -8.13
N GLU A 456 1.02 -6.86 -7.18
CA GLU A 456 1.52 -6.42 -5.88
C GLU A 456 2.89 -5.74 -6.04
N ARG A 457 3.20 -4.78 -5.18
CA ARG A 457 4.51 -4.12 -5.17
C ARG A 457 5.47 -4.81 -4.20
N LEU A 458 6.58 -5.35 -4.70
CA LEU A 458 7.72 -5.71 -3.87
C LEU A 458 8.40 -4.41 -3.39
N ASP A 459 8.03 -3.94 -2.21
CA ASP A 459 8.76 -2.94 -1.41
C ASP A 459 8.63 -3.26 0.09
N ASN A 460 8.97 -2.31 0.96
CA ASN A 460 9.07 -2.47 2.40
C ASN A 460 7.81 -3.14 3.01
N ASN A 461 6.62 -2.64 2.65
CA ASN A 461 5.31 -3.12 3.12
C ASN A 461 5.11 -4.62 2.84
N TYR A 462 5.42 -5.06 1.61
CA TYR A 462 5.30 -6.45 1.18
C TYR A 462 6.24 -7.39 1.94
N LEU A 463 7.46 -6.92 2.24
CA LEU A 463 8.43 -7.68 3.02
C LEU A 463 7.99 -7.77 4.48
N GLY A 464 7.50 -6.66 5.06
CA GLY A 464 6.88 -6.63 6.39
C GLY A 464 5.73 -7.62 6.55
N LEU A 465 4.72 -7.51 5.68
CA LEU A 465 3.53 -8.36 5.68
C LEU A 465 3.85 -9.84 5.44
N THR A 466 4.76 -10.17 4.51
CA THR A 466 5.11 -11.58 4.26
C THR A 466 5.89 -12.19 5.43
N TYR A 467 6.98 -11.53 5.83
CA TYR A 467 8.03 -12.15 6.64
C TYR A 467 7.90 -11.82 8.13
N ASP A 468 6.82 -11.15 8.54
CA ASP A 468 6.55 -10.70 9.92
C ASP A 468 7.71 -9.85 10.47
N ILE A 469 8.11 -8.81 9.70
CA ILE A 469 9.24 -7.94 10.05
C ILE A 469 8.84 -6.47 10.19
N ASP A 470 9.40 -5.82 11.21
CA ASP A 470 9.39 -4.36 11.33
C ASP A 470 10.20 -3.72 10.19
N ASN A 471 9.58 -2.76 9.49
CA ASN A 471 10.22 -1.95 8.45
C ASN A 471 11.46 -1.18 8.97
N ASN A 472 11.50 -0.81 10.24
CA ASN A 472 12.67 -0.16 10.85
C ASN A 472 13.89 -1.10 10.97
N GLN A 473 13.64 -2.42 10.89
CA GLN A 473 14.67 -3.47 10.90
C GLN A 473 14.92 -4.04 9.50
N LEU A 474 14.51 -3.36 8.43
CA LEU A 474 14.76 -3.74 7.05
C LEU A 474 15.94 -2.95 6.47
N ASP A 475 16.89 -3.63 5.82
CA ASP A 475 17.80 -3.01 4.87
C ASP A 475 17.41 -3.47 3.45
N LEU A 476 16.88 -2.55 2.63
CA LEU A 476 16.44 -2.80 1.25
C LEU A 476 17.25 -1.95 0.27
N LEU A 477 17.94 -2.61 -0.65
CA LEU A 477 18.84 -2.00 -1.62
C LEU A 477 18.40 -2.28 -3.05
N SER A 478 18.31 -1.23 -3.88
CA SER A 478 18.02 -1.35 -5.31
C SER A 478 19.26 -1.15 -6.17
N ASN A 479 19.21 -1.72 -7.38
CA ASN A 479 20.08 -1.45 -8.52
C ASN A 479 21.59 -1.53 -8.19
N ARG A 480 22.22 -0.40 -7.87
CA ARG A 480 23.67 -0.27 -7.64
C ARG A 480 24.05 -0.06 -6.18
N GLY A 481 23.17 -0.48 -5.26
CA GLY A 481 23.28 -0.17 -3.84
C GLY A 481 22.71 1.22 -3.54
N VAL A 482 21.62 1.59 -4.22
CA VAL A 482 20.76 2.68 -3.77
C VAL A 482 20.01 2.15 -2.56
N VAL A 483 20.03 2.90 -1.46
CA VAL A 483 19.23 2.58 -0.27
C VAL A 483 17.79 3.00 -0.57
N GLU A 484 16.87 2.03 -0.57
CA GLU A 484 15.43 2.30 -0.55
C GLU A 484 14.95 2.35 0.90
N GLU A 485 15.37 1.39 1.74
CA GLU A 485 15.15 1.38 3.20
C GLU A 485 16.43 1.06 3.98
N GLY A 486 16.54 1.58 5.20
CA GLY A 486 17.61 1.26 6.14
C GLY A 486 18.98 1.80 5.72
N ASN A 487 19.95 0.91 5.53
CA ASN A 487 21.34 1.25 5.21
C ASN A 487 22.05 0.19 4.34
N ALA A 488 23.27 0.51 3.88
CA ALA A 488 24.08 -0.37 3.03
C ALA A 488 25.33 -0.97 3.71
N ASP A 489 25.55 -0.75 5.02
CA ASP A 489 26.85 -1.02 5.64
C ASP A 489 27.16 -2.51 5.77
N HIS A 490 26.17 -3.37 6.04
CA HIS A 490 26.38 -4.83 6.02
C HIS A 490 26.70 -5.34 4.60
N PHE A 491 26.03 -4.81 3.57
CA PHE A 491 26.34 -5.15 2.17
C PHE A 491 27.75 -4.68 1.78
N ASN A 492 28.12 -3.47 2.17
CA ASN A 492 29.46 -2.93 1.96
C ASN A 492 30.52 -3.75 2.72
N ALA A 493 30.25 -4.21 3.94
CA ALA A 493 31.13 -5.10 4.69
C ALA A 493 31.32 -6.45 3.99
N MET A 494 30.24 -7.11 3.56
CA MET A 494 30.27 -8.34 2.77
C MET A 494 31.08 -8.14 1.47
N MET A 495 30.81 -7.08 0.71
CA MET A 495 31.56 -6.80 -0.52
C MET A 495 33.03 -6.43 -0.25
N ASN A 496 33.36 -5.79 0.87
CA ASN A 496 34.74 -5.55 1.28
C ASN A 496 35.47 -6.85 1.64
N PHE A 497 34.78 -7.81 2.28
CA PHE A 497 35.31 -9.15 2.52
C PHE A 497 35.60 -9.88 1.19
N VAL A 498 34.64 -9.88 0.25
CA VAL A 498 34.78 -10.49 -1.08
C VAL A 498 35.93 -9.86 -1.90
N ASN A 499 36.14 -8.54 -1.80
CA ASN A 499 37.26 -7.87 -2.48
C ASN A 499 38.63 -8.11 -1.82
N SER A 500 38.67 -8.63 -0.58
CA SER A 500 39.89 -8.80 0.22
C SER A 500 40.33 -10.25 0.40
N ASN A 501 39.43 -11.22 0.19
CA ASN A 501 39.63 -12.64 0.46
C ASN A 501 39.15 -13.47 -0.74
N SER A 502 39.94 -14.44 -1.20
CA SER A 502 39.49 -15.38 -2.24
C SER A 502 38.52 -16.40 -1.65
N LEU A 503 37.40 -16.63 -2.35
CA LEU A 503 36.37 -17.59 -1.93
C LEU A 503 36.70 -19.03 -2.38
N ALA A 504 37.82 -19.24 -3.08
CA ALA A 504 38.39 -20.57 -3.28
C ALA A 504 38.89 -21.23 -1.96
N ASP A 505 39.02 -20.45 -0.87
CA ASP A 505 39.19 -20.99 0.47
C ASP A 505 37.81 -21.39 1.05
N PRO A 506 37.57 -22.66 1.41
CA PRO A 506 36.29 -23.10 1.98
C PRO A 506 35.88 -22.34 3.25
N ALA A 507 36.82 -21.83 4.05
CA ALA A 507 36.47 -21.03 5.23
C ALA A 507 35.88 -19.66 4.85
N ASN A 508 36.36 -19.06 3.77
CA ASN A 508 35.82 -17.79 3.25
C ASN A 508 34.48 -18.00 2.55
N TYR A 509 34.29 -19.13 1.87
CA TYR A 509 32.99 -19.48 1.29
C TYR A 509 31.95 -19.82 2.37
N ALA A 510 32.32 -20.58 3.40
CA ALA A 510 31.45 -20.84 4.57
C ALA A 510 31.04 -19.54 5.30
N TYR A 511 31.90 -18.52 5.33
CA TYR A 511 31.52 -17.19 5.82
C TYR A 511 30.41 -16.55 4.97
N MET A 512 30.43 -16.68 3.63
CA MET A 512 29.39 -16.09 2.76
C MET A 512 27.99 -16.65 3.04
N HIS A 513 27.86 -17.93 3.41
CA HIS A 513 26.59 -18.52 3.84
C HIS A 513 26.00 -17.86 5.10
N THR A 514 26.81 -17.14 5.90
CA THR A 514 26.37 -16.32 7.06
C THR A 514 26.07 -14.86 6.69
N GLN A 515 26.14 -14.50 5.41
CA GLN A 515 26.00 -13.12 4.93
C GLN A 515 24.90 -12.97 3.89
N MET A 516 24.69 -14.02 3.07
CA MET A 516 23.73 -14.06 1.99
C MET A 516 23.13 -15.47 1.88
N ASP A 517 21.90 -15.57 1.37
CA ASP A 517 21.40 -16.85 0.92
C ASP A 517 22.03 -17.19 -0.45
N VAL A 518 22.93 -18.17 -0.42
CA VAL A 518 23.73 -18.58 -1.57
C VAL A 518 22.87 -19.32 -2.60
N GLN A 519 21.83 -20.05 -2.18
CA GLN A 519 20.93 -20.74 -3.09
C GLN A 519 20.03 -19.73 -3.81
N ASN A 520 19.39 -18.81 -3.08
CA ASN A 520 18.63 -17.70 -3.66
C ASN A 520 19.46 -16.93 -4.71
N PHE A 521 20.74 -16.66 -4.43
CA PHE A 521 21.63 -16.02 -5.41
C PHE A 521 21.94 -16.92 -6.63
N ILE A 522 22.21 -18.22 -6.43
CA ILE A 522 22.42 -19.17 -7.55
C ILE A 522 21.17 -19.23 -8.44
N GLU A 523 19.99 -19.32 -7.84
CA GLU A 523 18.71 -19.41 -8.54
C GLU A 523 18.39 -18.12 -9.29
N TYR A 524 18.46 -16.97 -8.62
CA TYR A 524 18.25 -15.66 -9.23
C TYR A 524 19.19 -15.42 -10.43
N MET A 525 20.50 -15.67 -10.23
CA MET A 525 21.51 -15.43 -11.26
C MET A 525 21.41 -16.41 -12.44
N THR A 526 21.07 -17.69 -12.21
CA THR A 526 20.87 -18.65 -13.31
C THR A 526 19.58 -18.36 -14.07
N ALA A 527 18.48 -18.01 -13.39
CA ALA A 527 17.21 -17.61 -14.00
C ALA A 527 17.42 -16.42 -14.96
N GLU A 528 18.02 -15.32 -14.48
CA GLU A 528 18.25 -14.12 -15.29
C GLU A 528 19.15 -14.38 -16.52
N ILE A 529 20.16 -15.24 -16.35
CA ILE A 529 21.02 -15.66 -17.44
C ILE A 529 20.26 -16.53 -18.46
N ILE A 530 19.38 -17.45 -18.04
CA ILE A 530 18.54 -18.25 -18.95
C ILE A 530 17.58 -17.34 -19.71
N MET A 531 16.87 -16.44 -19.01
CA MET A 531 15.88 -15.51 -19.58
C MET A 531 16.51 -14.43 -20.48
N ASN A 532 17.82 -14.18 -20.34
CA ASN A 532 18.58 -13.18 -21.07
C ASN A 532 18.00 -11.75 -20.92
N ASN A 533 17.72 -11.34 -19.68
CA ASN A 533 17.45 -9.94 -19.37
C ASN A 533 18.65 -9.06 -19.80
N ALA A 534 18.36 -7.85 -20.27
CA ALA A 534 19.33 -6.97 -20.92
C ALA A 534 19.57 -5.61 -20.25
N ASP A 535 18.77 -5.22 -19.23
CA ASP A 535 19.06 -4.06 -18.37
C ASP A 535 19.76 -4.49 -17.04
N TRP A 536 19.48 -5.72 -16.56
CA TRP A 536 20.32 -6.50 -15.62
C TRP A 536 21.78 -6.59 -16.11
N LEU A 537 22.86 -6.50 -15.32
CA LEU A 537 23.15 -6.97 -13.94
C LEU A 537 23.45 -5.82 -12.94
N GLN A 538 22.97 -4.60 -13.21
CA GLN A 538 23.17 -3.42 -12.35
C GLN A 538 21.96 -2.50 -12.26
N ASN A 539 20.94 -2.78 -13.07
CA ASN A 539 19.62 -2.19 -13.03
C ASN A 539 18.64 -3.37 -12.87
N ASN A 540 17.39 -3.12 -12.46
CA ASN A 540 16.33 -4.14 -12.38
C ASN A 540 16.73 -5.31 -11.46
N ILE A 541 17.18 -4.95 -10.25
CA ILE A 541 17.64 -5.89 -9.22
C ILE A 541 17.43 -5.24 -7.85
N ASP A 542 16.61 -5.85 -7.03
CA ASP A 542 16.34 -5.41 -5.65
C ASP A 542 16.75 -6.55 -4.70
N TYR A 543 17.36 -6.19 -3.57
CA TYR A 543 17.91 -7.16 -2.62
C TYR A 543 17.85 -6.63 -1.19
N TRP A 544 17.55 -7.50 -0.25
CA TRP A 544 17.12 -7.14 1.10
C TRP A 544 17.68 -8.07 2.17
N ARG A 545 17.67 -7.62 3.42
CA ARG A 545 17.72 -8.49 4.60
C ARG A 545 17.04 -7.84 5.80
N TYR A 546 16.63 -8.67 6.76
CA TYR A 546 16.36 -8.24 8.12
C TYR A 546 17.67 -7.84 8.84
N GLN A 547 17.61 -6.88 9.77
CA GLN A 547 18.74 -6.36 10.52
C GLN A 547 18.98 -7.16 11.81
N THR A 548 20.04 -7.98 11.82
CA THR A 548 20.53 -8.71 13.00
C THR A 548 22.01 -8.38 13.29
N ASP A 549 22.44 -8.62 14.53
CA ASP A 549 23.87 -8.57 14.94
C ASP A 549 24.71 -9.70 14.32
N ALA A 550 24.09 -10.82 13.98
CA ALA A 550 24.72 -12.01 13.42
C ALA A 550 23.69 -12.90 12.71
N TYR A 551 24.17 -13.82 11.85
CA TYR A 551 23.33 -14.86 11.25
C TYR A 551 22.76 -15.80 12.31
N ASP A 552 21.44 -16.01 12.27
CA ASP A 552 20.73 -17.00 13.08
C ASP A 552 20.10 -18.08 12.18
N PRO A 553 20.61 -19.34 12.19
CA PRO A 553 20.07 -20.43 11.39
C PRO A 553 18.73 -20.98 11.89
N ASP A 554 18.33 -20.68 13.13
CA ASP A 554 17.10 -21.17 13.76
C ASP A 554 15.96 -20.12 13.75
N ALA A 555 16.20 -18.95 13.12
CA ALA A 555 15.23 -17.86 12.98
C ALA A 555 14.10 -18.16 11.96
N PRO A 556 12.97 -17.41 12.01
CA PRO A 556 11.93 -17.47 10.97
C PRO A 556 12.45 -17.14 9.56
N GLU A 557 11.70 -17.54 8.55
CA GLU A 557 12.04 -17.28 7.15
C GLU A 557 12.19 -15.77 6.90
N GLY A 558 13.26 -15.37 6.21
CA GLY A 558 13.60 -13.95 6.00
C GLY A 558 14.32 -13.26 7.17
N GLN A 559 14.10 -13.71 8.41
CA GLN A 559 14.59 -13.05 9.64
C GLN A 559 16.02 -13.46 10.05
N ASP A 560 16.63 -14.41 9.36
CA ASP A 560 17.99 -14.92 9.67
C ASP A 560 19.15 -13.92 9.49
N GLY A 561 18.89 -12.71 8.96
CA GLY A 561 19.89 -11.66 8.74
C GLY A 561 20.72 -11.80 7.46
N ARG A 562 20.40 -12.73 6.56
CA ARG A 562 21.11 -12.94 5.27
C ARG A 562 20.49 -12.15 4.11
N TRP A 563 21.35 -11.60 3.25
CA TRP A 563 20.94 -10.96 1.99
C TRP A 563 20.24 -11.94 1.04
N ARG A 564 19.07 -11.53 0.53
CA ARG A 564 18.24 -12.22 -0.48
C ARG A 564 17.96 -11.29 -1.66
N TRP A 565 17.73 -11.85 -2.83
CA TRP A 565 17.38 -11.14 -4.06
C TRP A 565 15.90 -11.33 -4.42
N LEU A 566 15.32 -10.30 -5.04
CA LEU A 566 13.94 -10.24 -5.53
C LEU A 566 13.92 -10.24 -7.07
N MET A 567 12.90 -10.84 -7.69
CA MET A 567 12.78 -10.94 -9.15
C MET A 567 11.71 -9.98 -9.68
N GLY A 568 12.10 -9.07 -10.58
CA GLY A 568 11.19 -8.06 -11.13
C GLY A 568 11.68 -7.40 -12.41
N ASP A 569 10.80 -6.62 -13.04
CA ASP A 569 11.04 -5.81 -14.23
C ASP A 569 11.76 -6.55 -15.39
N LEU A 570 11.24 -7.74 -15.74
CA LEU A 570 11.81 -8.64 -16.75
C LEU A 570 11.41 -8.29 -18.20
N ASP A 571 11.04 -7.03 -18.46
CA ASP A 571 10.51 -6.64 -19.77
C ASP A 571 11.57 -6.66 -20.90
N GLN A 572 12.87 -6.58 -20.57
CA GLN A 572 13.95 -6.73 -21.55
C GLN A 572 14.31 -8.19 -21.85
N ALA A 573 13.79 -9.14 -21.08
CA ALA A 573 14.05 -10.57 -21.23
C ALA A 573 13.32 -11.20 -22.44
N PHE A 574 13.58 -12.48 -22.71
CA PHE A 574 12.97 -13.25 -23.80
C PHE A 574 13.08 -12.56 -25.18
N GLY A 575 14.16 -11.82 -25.39
CA GLY A 575 14.54 -11.27 -26.69
C GLY A 575 13.85 -9.98 -27.14
N LEU A 576 13.22 -9.22 -26.25
CA LEU A 576 12.77 -7.85 -26.59
C LEU A 576 13.99 -6.99 -26.99
N ALA A 577 15.06 -7.08 -26.21
CA ALA A 577 16.38 -6.58 -26.58
C ALA A 577 17.10 -7.54 -27.55
N GLY A 578 17.74 -6.99 -28.59
CA GLY A 578 18.59 -7.75 -29.53
C GLY A 578 17.86 -8.55 -30.62
N GLY A 579 16.54 -8.72 -30.54
CA GLY A 579 15.73 -9.32 -31.60
C GLY A 579 16.16 -10.75 -31.95
N ALA A 580 16.27 -11.08 -33.25
CA ALA A 580 16.48 -12.45 -33.72
C ALA A 580 17.77 -13.14 -33.24
N GLY A 581 18.79 -12.40 -32.81
CA GLY A 581 20.03 -12.98 -32.25
C GLY A 581 20.01 -13.22 -30.74
N SER A 582 18.93 -12.85 -30.05
CA SER A 582 18.85 -12.81 -28.58
C SER A 582 18.85 -14.19 -27.92
N SER A 583 18.20 -15.20 -28.50
CA SER A 583 18.18 -16.56 -27.95
C SER A 583 19.59 -17.18 -27.90
N SER A 584 20.44 -16.82 -28.86
CA SER A 584 21.85 -17.19 -28.96
C SER A 584 22.84 -16.22 -28.28
N TYR A 585 22.37 -15.26 -27.47
CA TYR A 585 23.28 -14.33 -26.79
C TYR A 585 23.89 -14.96 -25.54
N ASP A 586 25.22 -14.93 -25.42
CA ASP A 586 25.94 -15.49 -24.27
C ASP A 586 25.95 -14.54 -23.07
N ARG A 587 24.79 -14.49 -22.38
CA ARG A 587 24.59 -13.73 -21.14
C ARG A 587 25.49 -14.23 -20.00
N LEU A 588 25.89 -15.51 -20.03
CA LEU A 588 26.77 -16.11 -19.02
C LEU A 588 28.20 -15.58 -19.15
N ALA A 589 28.76 -15.60 -20.36
CA ALA A 589 30.07 -15.00 -20.64
C ALA A 589 30.06 -13.49 -20.34
N TRP A 590 28.98 -12.79 -20.70
CA TRP A 590 28.79 -11.37 -20.41
C TRP A 590 28.79 -11.06 -18.89
N ALA A 591 28.01 -11.79 -18.09
CA ALA A 591 27.92 -11.59 -16.64
C ALA A 591 29.23 -11.93 -15.90
N THR A 592 29.97 -12.91 -16.41
CA THR A 592 31.21 -13.42 -15.79
C THR A 592 32.50 -12.83 -16.38
N GLN A 593 32.41 -11.93 -17.37
CA GLN A 593 33.59 -11.32 -18.02
C GLN A 593 34.34 -10.40 -17.04
N PRO A 594 35.67 -10.57 -16.84
CA PRO A 594 36.46 -9.67 -16.00
C PRO A 594 36.44 -8.22 -16.51
N GLY A 595 36.25 -7.26 -15.59
CA GLY A 595 36.14 -5.84 -15.93
C GLY A 595 34.81 -5.44 -16.60
N PHE A 596 33.82 -6.33 -16.63
CA PHE A 596 32.48 -6.05 -17.15
C PHE A 596 31.40 -6.30 -16.08
N PRO A 597 30.28 -5.53 -16.05
CA PRO A 597 30.07 -4.25 -16.74
C PRO A 597 31.04 -3.16 -16.25
N PRO A 598 31.33 -2.12 -17.06
CA PRO A 598 32.44 -1.18 -16.82
C PRO A 598 32.16 -0.08 -15.77
N TYR A 599 31.09 -0.22 -14.98
CA TYR A 599 30.66 0.68 -13.90
C TYR A 599 30.34 -0.14 -12.65
N ASN A 600 30.20 0.49 -11.48
CA ASN A 600 30.10 -0.16 -10.16
C ASN A 600 29.36 -1.53 -10.16
N ALA A 601 30.13 -2.63 -10.12
CA ALA A 601 29.69 -3.96 -10.58
C ALA A 601 29.57 -5.00 -9.46
N SER A 602 29.07 -4.63 -8.28
CA SER A 602 29.06 -5.46 -7.07
C SER A 602 28.61 -6.90 -7.33
N MET A 603 27.49 -7.09 -8.03
CA MET A 603 26.94 -8.43 -8.33
C MET A 603 27.79 -9.25 -9.30
N ALA A 604 28.41 -8.61 -10.29
CA ALA A 604 29.33 -9.30 -11.20
C ALA A 604 30.67 -9.62 -10.52
N VAL A 605 31.10 -8.81 -9.53
CA VAL A 605 32.25 -9.13 -8.66
C VAL A 605 31.90 -10.32 -7.76
N LEU A 606 30.75 -10.27 -7.08
CA LEU A 606 30.23 -11.33 -6.22
C LEU A 606 30.14 -12.67 -6.95
N LEU A 607 29.48 -12.71 -8.12
CA LEU A 607 29.40 -13.92 -8.95
C LEU A 607 30.79 -14.45 -9.35
N ARG A 608 31.71 -13.58 -9.81
CA ARG A 608 33.05 -14.03 -10.21
C ARG A 608 33.86 -14.58 -9.04
N ALA A 609 33.74 -13.98 -7.86
CA ALA A 609 34.41 -14.44 -6.65
C ALA A 609 33.83 -15.78 -6.17
N LEU A 610 32.50 -15.92 -6.12
CA LEU A 610 31.83 -17.17 -5.74
C LEU A 610 32.20 -18.31 -6.70
N LEU A 611 32.30 -18.04 -8.01
CA LEU A 611 32.79 -18.99 -9.02
C LEU A 611 34.27 -19.41 -8.86
N GLU A 612 35.06 -18.77 -7.99
CA GLU A 612 36.38 -19.28 -7.60
C GLU A 612 36.28 -20.55 -6.74
N ASN A 613 35.18 -20.73 -6.00
CA ASN A 613 34.92 -21.93 -5.22
C ASN A 613 34.42 -23.08 -6.13
N ASP A 614 34.83 -24.32 -5.85
CA ASP A 614 34.46 -25.49 -6.64
C ASP A 614 33.07 -26.07 -6.28
N GLU A 615 32.59 -25.85 -5.05
CA GLU A 615 31.25 -26.21 -4.56
C GLU A 615 30.20 -25.33 -5.25
N PHE A 616 30.26 -24.01 -5.01
CA PHE A 616 29.41 -23.02 -5.70
C PHE A 616 29.41 -23.18 -7.23
N ARG A 617 30.57 -23.46 -7.84
CA ARG A 617 30.65 -23.66 -9.29
C ARG A 617 29.94 -24.94 -9.75
N THR A 618 29.99 -26.00 -8.95
CA THR A 618 29.24 -27.24 -9.22
C THR A 618 27.74 -26.98 -9.15
N ASP A 619 27.28 -26.34 -8.07
CA ASP A 619 25.86 -26.05 -7.84
C ASP A 619 25.30 -25.08 -8.88
N PHE A 620 26.04 -24.03 -9.22
CA PHE A 620 25.67 -23.07 -10.26
C PHE A 620 25.60 -23.68 -11.67
N ILE A 621 26.40 -24.71 -11.97
CA ILE A 621 26.29 -25.47 -13.23
C ILE A 621 25.12 -26.47 -13.18
N ASN A 622 24.91 -27.12 -12.04
CA ASN A 622 23.80 -28.06 -11.85
C ASN A 622 22.44 -27.36 -11.88
N GLN A 623 22.31 -26.16 -11.30
CA GLN A 623 21.09 -25.36 -11.40
C GLN A 623 20.76 -24.98 -12.85
N PHE A 624 21.75 -24.69 -13.71
CA PHE A 624 21.51 -24.56 -15.15
C PHE A 624 21.00 -25.86 -15.79
N ALA A 625 21.50 -27.02 -15.38
CA ALA A 625 21.03 -28.29 -15.92
C ALA A 625 19.58 -28.58 -15.48
N ASP A 626 19.32 -28.47 -14.18
CA ASP A 626 18.02 -28.67 -13.53
C ASP A 626 16.94 -27.75 -14.14
N GLN A 627 17.18 -26.44 -14.17
CA GLN A 627 16.23 -25.46 -14.73
C GLN A 627 15.99 -25.67 -16.24
N LEU A 628 17.01 -26.09 -17.00
CA LEU A 628 16.86 -26.43 -18.43
C LEU A 628 16.32 -27.85 -18.68
N ASN A 629 16.13 -28.66 -17.63
CA ASN A 629 15.42 -29.95 -17.63
C ASN A 629 13.99 -29.84 -17.10
N THR A 630 13.61 -28.70 -16.48
CA THR A 630 12.32 -28.49 -15.80
C THR A 630 11.64 -27.18 -16.26
N ALA A 631 11.91 -26.07 -15.57
CA ALA A 631 11.22 -24.80 -15.73
C ALA A 631 11.28 -24.22 -17.15
N PHE A 632 12.41 -24.41 -17.84
CA PHE A 632 12.68 -23.87 -19.18
C PHE A 632 12.66 -24.94 -20.29
N VAL A 633 12.02 -26.09 -20.06
CA VAL A 633 11.69 -27.03 -21.14
C VAL A 633 10.81 -26.31 -22.17
N PRO A 634 11.13 -26.36 -23.48
CA PRO A 634 10.44 -25.54 -24.48
C PRO A 634 8.92 -25.69 -24.49
N ASP A 635 8.40 -26.90 -24.28
CA ASP A 635 6.96 -27.17 -24.29
C ASP A 635 6.23 -26.49 -23.12
N ARG A 636 6.82 -26.45 -21.90
CA ARG A 636 6.27 -25.67 -20.77
C ARG A 636 6.25 -24.18 -21.08
N VAL A 637 7.38 -23.65 -21.58
CA VAL A 637 7.52 -22.21 -21.86
C VAL A 637 6.56 -21.78 -22.97
N VAL A 638 6.40 -22.58 -24.02
CA VAL A 638 5.42 -22.32 -25.09
C VAL A 638 3.98 -22.46 -24.55
N ALA A 639 3.67 -23.45 -23.71
CA ALA A 639 2.34 -23.56 -23.10
C ALA A 639 1.98 -22.34 -22.24
N GLN A 640 2.94 -21.78 -21.47
CA GLN A 640 2.72 -20.56 -20.70
C GLN A 640 2.51 -19.33 -21.59
N ILE A 641 3.28 -19.20 -22.68
CA ILE A 641 3.08 -18.15 -23.70
C ILE A 641 1.71 -18.28 -24.37
N ASP A 642 1.27 -19.51 -24.66
CA ASP A 642 -0.02 -19.80 -25.30
C ASP A 642 -1.20 -19.51 -24.37
N ALA A 643 -1.10 -19.87 -23.08
CA ALA A 643 -2.10 -19.56 -22.07
C ALA A 643 -2.26 -18.05 -21.88
N MET A 644 -1.16 -17.31 -21.67
CA MET A 644 -1.22 -15.85 -21.51
C MET A 644 -1.65 -15.14 -22.79
N GLN A 645 -1.30 -15.67 -23.97
CA GLN A 645 -1.86 -15.14 -25.22
C GLN A 645 -3.38 -15.36 -25.27
N ALA A 646 -3.87 -16.57 -24.98
CA ALA A 646 -5.30 -16.90 -25.05
C ALA A 646 -6.15 -16.00 -24.13
N VAL A 647 -5.62 -15.68 -22.94
CA VAL A 647 -6.23 -14.73 -21.99
C VAL A 647 -6.34 -13.33 -22.59
N LEU A 648 -5.34 -12.82 -23.31
CA LEU A 648 -5.35 -11.46 -23.89
C LEU A 648 -6.04 -11.30 -25.26
N VAL A 649 -6.46 -12.39 -25.91
CA VAL A 649 -7.08 -12.32 -27.25
C VAL A 649 -8.33 -11.41 -27.33
N PRO A 650 -9.27 -11.40 -26.36
CA PRO A 650 -10.49 -10.59 -26.48
C PRO A 650 -10.23 -9.07 -26.40
N GLU A 651 -9.46 -8.61 -25.41
CA GLU A 651 -9.33 -7.20 -25.05
C GLU A 651 -8.29 -6.43 -25.87
N VAL A 652 -7.30 -7.12 -26.46
CA VAL A 652 -6.20 -6.44 -27.18
C VAL A 652 -6.68 -5.59 -28.36
N GLN A 653 -7.82 -5.90 -29.00
CA GLN A 653 -8.33 -5.04 -30.08
C GLN A 653 -8.78 -3.67 -29.57
N GLU A 654 -9.56 -3.58 -28.48
CA GLU A 654 -9.99 -2.28 -27.92
C GLU A 654 -8.80 -1.52 -27.33
N HIS A 655 -7.80 -2.21 -26.76
CA HIS A 655 -6.52 -1.60 -26.37
C HIS A 655 -5.78 -0.97 -27.58
N ILE A 656 -5.71 -1.68 -28.70
CA ILE A 656 -5.07 -1.20 -29.93
C ILE A 656 -5.82 0.00 -30.51
N ASP A 657 -7.16 -0.01 -30.50
CA ASP A 657 -7.96 1.12 -30.98
C ASP A 657 -7.84 2.34 -30.04
N ARG A 658 -7.66 2.12 -28.73
CA ARG A 658 -7.41 3.19 -27.75
C ARG A 658 -6.04 3.85 -27.87
N HIS A 659 -4.98 3.12 -28.25
CA HIS A 659 -3.58 3.59 -28.19
C HIS A 659 -2.79 3.59 -29.51
N GLY A 660 -3.28 2.90 -30.55
CA GLY A 660 -2.52 2.63 -31.78
C GLY A 660 -1.33 1.67 -31.59
N ARG A 661 -1.26 0.98 -30.44
CA ARG A 661 -0.18 0.06 -30.05
C ARG A 661 -0.75 -1.15 -29.30
N PRO A 662 -0.22 -2.37 -29.51
CA PRO A 662 0.58 -2.81 -30.67
C PRO A 662 -0.05 -2.41 -32.02
N THR A 663 0.71 -2.29 -33.11
CA THR A 663 0.20 -1.60 -34.32
C THR A 663 -0.89 -2.35 -35.10
N SER A 664 -1.21 -3.58 -34.70
CA SER A 664 -2.34 -4.41 -35.12
C SER A 664 -2.31 -5.73 -34.36
N ILE A 665 -3.42 -6.49 -34.33
CA ILE A 665 -3.45 -7.88 -33.86
C ILE A 665 -2.36 -8.74 -34.56
N THR A 666 -2.12 -8.53 -35.85
CA THR A 666 -1.03 -9.19 -36.60
C THR A 666 0.36 -8.83 -36.05
N ALA A 667 0.59 -7.58 -35.64
CA ALA A 667 1.85 -7.16 -35.04
C ALA A 667 2.04 -7.76 -33.64
N TRP A 668 0.99 -7.77 -32.81
CA TRP A 668 1.01 -8.44 -31.50
C TRP A 668 1.29 -9.94 -31.63
N ASN A 669 0.57 -10.64 -32.52
CA ASN A 669 0.78 -12.05 -32.83
C ASN A 669 2.23 -12.36 -33.27
N ASN A 670 2.86 -11.47 -34.05
CA ASN A 670 4.27 -11.60 -34.43
C ASN A 670 5.22 -11.45 -33.23
N SER A 671 4.91 -10.56 -32.29
CA SER A 671 5.67 -10.40 -31.04
C SER A 671 5.53 -11.62 -30.12
N VAL A 672 4.33 -12.22 -30.02
CA VAL A 672 4.13 -13.48 -29.30
C VAL A 672 4.88 -14.63 -29.99
N GLN A 673 4.89 -14.66 -31.33
CA GLN A 673 5.68 -15.65 -32.07
C GLN A 673 7.20 -15.46 -31.87
N ALA A 674 7.67 -14.24 -31.59
CA ALA A 674 9.05 -14.00 -31.19
C ALA A 674 9.37 -14.60 -29.80
N LEU A 675 8.45 -14.54 -28.83
CA LEU A 675 8.60 -15.25 -27.54
C LEU A 675 8.76 -16.76 -27.75
N ARG A 676 7.87 -17.40 -28.52
CA ARG A 676 7.98 -18.84 -28.85
C ARG A 676 9.30 -19.17 -29.54
N THR A 677 9.73 -18.31 -30.47
CA THR A 677 11.00 -18.47 -31.19
C THR A 677 12.21 -18.33 -30.25
N PHE A 678 12.14 -17.49 -29.22
CA PHE A 678 13.15 -17.46 -28.17
C PHE A 678 13.14 -18.76 -27.36
N ALA A 679 11.97 -19.16 -26.84
CA ALA A 679 11.78 -20.35 -26.00
C ALA A 679 12.30 -21.64 -26.65
N LEU A 680 11.99 -21.87 -27.92
CA LEU A 680 12.42 -23.06 -28.67
C LEU A 680 13.94 -23.14 -28.89
N ASN A 681 14.63 -21.99 -28.96
CA ASN A 681 16.07 -21.93 -29.27
C ASN A 681 16.96 -21.74 -28.04
N ARG A 682 16.45 -21.13 -26.97
CA ARG A 682 17.26 -20.70 -25.82
C ARG A 682 17.93 -21.86 -25.05
N PRO A 683 17.25 -22.98 -24.72
CA PRO A 683 17.86 -24.03 -23.90
C PRO A 683 19.09 -24.68 -24.53
N ALA A 684 19.05 -24.95 -25.85
CA ALA A 684 20.18 -25.52 -26.57
C ALA A 684 21.38 -24.56 -26.62
N ALA A 685 21.14 -23.27 -26.87
CA ALA A 685 22.17 -22.25 -26.82
C ALA A 685 22.78 -22.11 -25.42
N GLN A 686 21.93 -22.07 -24.37
CA GLN A 686 22.39 -21.87 -23.00
C GLN A 686 23.22 -23.06 -22.47
N ARG A 687 22.87 -24.30 -22.83
CA ARG A 687 23.73 -25.47 -22.54
C ARG A 687 25.10 -25.33 -23.20
N GLN A 688 25.17 -24.85 -24.45
CA GLN A 688 26.45 -24.62 -25.12
C GLN A 688 27.25 -23.46 -24.47
N HIS A 689 26.58 -22.41 -23.97
CA HIS A 689 27.26 -21.34 -23.21
C HIS A 689 27.91 -21.87 -21.92
N VAL A 690 27.21 -22.70 -21.15
CA VAL A 690 27.75 -23.32 -19.92
C VAL A 690 28.96 -24.21 -20.26
N ILE A 691 28.84 -25.09 -21.25
CA ILE A 691 29.94 -25.95 -21.74
C ILE A 691 31.16 -25.10 -22.14
N ASN A 692 30.95 -24.05 -22.94
CA ASN A 692 32.02 -23.17 -23.41
C ASN A 692 32.67 -22.37 -22.26
N ARG A 693 31.87 -21.92 -21.28
CA ARG A 693 32.34 -21.06 -20.19
C ARG A 693 33.18 -21.81 -19.16
N PHE A 694 32.87 -23.08 -18.91
CA PHE A 694 33.54 -23.90 -17.90
C PHE A 694 34.48 -24.96 -18.49
N GLY A 695 34.47 -25.17 -19.82
CA GLY A 695 35.41 -26.06 -20.52
C GLY A 695 35.04 -27.55 -20.44
N LEU A 696 33.75 -27.84 -20.32
CA LEU A 696 33.20 -29.17 -20.02
C LEU A 696 33.20 -30.09 -21.26
N GLY A 697 33.31 -31.40 -21.07
CA GLY A 697 33.39 -32.40 -22.15
C GLY A 697 32.15 -32.50 -23.04
N GLY A 698 30.99 -32.05 -22.56
CA GLY A 698 29.74 -31.99 -23.32
C GLY A 698 28.49 -32.17 -22.45
N LEU A 699 27.47 -32.80 -23.03
CA LEU A 699 26.27 -33.26 -22.31
C LEU A 699 26.29 -34.79 -22.17
N ALA A 700 25.63 -35.28 -21.13
CA ALA A 700 25.26 -36.68 -20.94
C ALA A 700 23.77 -36.75 -20.56
N ASN A 701 23.06 -37.75 -21.06
CA ASN A 701 21.68 -38.00 -20.65
C ASN A 701 21.68 -38.82 -19.36
N VAL A 702 20.85 -38.44 -18.40
CA VAL A 702 20.67 -39.15 -17.13
C VAL A 702 19.22 -39.64 -17.06
N THR A 703 19.03 -40.93 -17.29
CA THR A 703 17.73 -41.60 -17.20
C THR A 703 17.54 -42.17 -15.80
N LEU A 704 16.53 -41.68 -15.08
CA LEU A 704 16.24 -42.08 -13.71
C LEU A 704 14.91 -42.84 -13.65
N ASN A 705 14.91 -43.93 -12.91
CA ASN A 705 13.78 -44.85 -12.82
C ASN A 705 13.62 -45.38 -11.38
N VAL A 706 12.44 -45.90 -11.08
CA VAL A 706 12.13 -46.53 -9.79
C VAL A 706 11.50 -47.90 -10.02
N SER A 707 11.83 -48.83 -9.13
CA SER A 707 11.21 -50.17 -9.11
C SER A 707 9.69 -50.14 -8.94
N ASN A 708 9.15 -49.15 -8.22
CA ASN A 708 7.73 -48.81 -8.14
C ASN A 708 7.58 -47.36 -7.62
N SER A 709 6.90 -46.49 -8.36
CA SER A 709 6.70 -45.07 -7.98
C SER A 709 5.83 -44.87 -6.73
N ASN A 710 5.04 -45.88 -6.34
CA ASN A 710 4.28 -45.87 -5.09
C ASN A 710 5.15 -46.14 -3.85
N PHE A 711 6.41 -46.57 -4.03
CA PHE A 711 7.30 -47.02 -2.95
C PHE A 711 8.45 -46.02 -2.68
N GLY A 712 8.69 -45.07 -3.57
CA GLY A 712 9.77 -44.09 -3.46
C GLY A 712 9.98 -43.29 -4.73
N SER A 713 10.67 -42.15 -4.57
CA SER A 713 11.07 -41.22 -5.62
C SER A 713 12.59 -41.09 -5.68
N VAL A 714 13.10 -40.44 -6.71
CA VAL A 714 14.49 -40.03 -6.85
C VAL A 714 14.56 -38.51 -6.93
N ARG A 715 15.49 -37.91 -6.21
CA ARG A 715 15.93 -36.52 -6.40
C ARG A 715 17.25 -36.53 -7.17
N ILE A 716 17.43 -35.59 -8.09
CA ILE A 716 18.70 -35.28 -8.74
C ILE A 716 19.00 -33.80 -8.56
N ASN A 717 20.10 -33.49 -7.87
CA ASN A 717 20.42 -32.14 -7.40
C ASN A 717 19.19 -31.48 -6.73
N SER A 718 18.66 -30.37 -7.26
CA SER A 718 17.44 -29.71 -6.76
C SER A 718 16.13 -30.43 -7.12
N VAL A 719 16.12 -31.23 -8.19
CA VAL A 719 14.89 -31.75 -8.81
C VAL A 719 14.43 -33.03 -8.13
N LEU A 720 13.37 -32.93 -7.32
CA LEU A 720 12.58 -34.10 -6.92
C LEU A 720 11.71 -34.58 -8.09
N ILE A 721 11.80 -35.87 -8.42
CA ILE A 721 11.04 -36.48 -9.52
C ILE A 721 9.77 -37.15 -8.97
N ASN A 722 8.61 -36.58 -9.28
CA ASN A 722 7.27 -36.96 -8.83
C ASN A 722 6.22 -36.45 -9.85
N GLU A 723 4.93 -36.67 -9.58
CA GLU A 723 3.86 -36.23 -10.49
C GLU A 723 3.76 -34.69 -10.59
N ASP A 724 4.29 -33.99 -9.59
CA ASP A 724 4.32 -32.52 -9.48
C ASP A 724 5.57 -31.87 -10.13
N THR A 725 6.49 -32.65 -10.71
CA THR A 725 7.75 -32.11 -11.26
C THR A 725 7.50 -31.11 -12.39
N ILE A 726 7.96 -29.87 -12.20
CA ILE A 726 7.77 -28.77 -13.14
C ILE A 726 8.37 -29.11 -14.52
N GLY A 727 7.55 -28.99 -15.57
CA GLY A 727 7.95 -29.28 -16.95
C GLY A 727 7.75 -30.73 -17.40
N LEU A 728 7.26 -31.61 -16.52
CA LEU A 728 6.87 -32.98 -16.85
C LEU A 728 5.63 -32.99 -17.77
N SER A 729 5.59 -33.94 -18.73
CA SER A 729 4.52 -34.06 -19.73
C SER A 729 3.88 -35.46 -19.78
N GLY A 730 4.07 -36.26 -18.72
CA GLY A 730 3.60 -37.64 -18.63
C GLY A 730 3.87 -38.23 -17.24
N ALA A 731 4.01 -39.56 -17.15
CA ALA A 731 4.38 -40.21 -15.90
C ALA A 731 5.81 -39.83 -15.46
N PRO A 732 6.10 -39.71 -14.14
CA PRO A 732 7.41 -39.28 -13.66
C PRO A 732 8.55 -40.28 -13.89
N TYR A 733 8.25 -41.54 -14.24
CA TYR A 733 9.29 -42.56 -14.44
C TYR A 733 9.03 -43.43 -15.69
N PRO A 734 10.08 -43.76 -16.48
CA PRO A 734 11.45 -43.27 -16.35
C PRO A 734 11.57 -41.80 -16.81
N TRP A 735 12.18 -40.96 -15.96
CA TRP A 735 12.53 -39.58 -16.30
C TRP A 735 13.83 -39.56 -17.11
N THR A 736 14.10 -38.51 -17.88
CA THR A 736 15.42 -38.30 -18.49
C THR A 736 15.71 -36.82 -18.68
N GLY A 737 16.78 -36.34 -18.04
CA GLY A 737 17.33 -34.99 -18.22
C GLY A 737 18.70 -35.03 -18.90
N SER A 738 19.11 -33.92 -19.51
CA SER A 738 20.49 -33.75 -19.96
C SER A 738 21.29 -32.98 -18.90
N TYR A 739 22.44 -33.52 -18.53
CA TYR A 739 23.38 -32.95 -17.57
C TYR A 739 24.75 -32.71 -18.22
N PHE A 740 25.61 -31.96 -17.56
CA PHE A 740 26.94 -31.64 -18.08
C PHE A 740 27.96 -32.72 -17.72
N GLN A 741 28.88 -33.02 -18.64
CA GLN A 741 30.02 -33.89 -18.35
C GLN A 741 31.07 -33.17 -17.49
N ASP A 742 31.93 -33.95 -16.83
CA ASP A 742 33.00 -33.51 -15.92
C ASP A 742 32.54 -32.77 -14.63
N VAL A 743 31.23 -32.61 -14.45
CA VAL A 743 30.61 -32.04 -13.24
C VAL A 743 30.02 -33.18 -12.39
N PRO A 744 30.20 -33.19 -11.06
CA PRO A 744 29.46 -34.08 -10.17
C PRO A 744 27.98 -33.73 -10.12
N ILE A 745 27.11 -34.72 -10.26
CA ILE A 745 25.69 -34.63 -9.89
C ILE A 745 25.43 -35.44 -8.62
N GLU A 746 24.51 -34.99 -7.79
CA GLU A 746 23.98 -35.77 -6.66
C GLU A 746 22.66 -36.43 -7.05
N ILE A 747 22.48 -37.69 -6.65
CA ILE A 747 21.27 -38.47 -6.87
C ILE A 747 20.88 -39.16 -5.56
N GLU A 748 19.66 -38.93 -5.09
CA GLU A 748 19.13 -39.43 -3.81
C GLU A 748 17.87 -40.29 -4.05
N ALA A 749 17.85 -41.52 -3.52
CA ALA A 749 16.68 -42.39 -3.53
C ALA A 749 15.86 -42.21 -2.24
N ILE A 750 14.71 -41.57 -2.35
CA ILE A 750 13.83 -41.17 -1.23
C ILE A 750 12.68 -42.18 -1.12
N PRO A 751 12.65 -43.09 -0.12
CA PRO A 751 11.56 -44.04 0.05
C PRO A 751 10.28 -43.34 0.57
N GLN A 752 9.12 -43.84 0.15
CA GLN A 752 7.83 -43.44 0.73
C GLN A 752 7.62 -44.09 2.11
N PRO A 753 6.75 -43.55 2.98
CA PRO A 753 6.44 -44.14 4.29
C PRO A 753 6.01 -45.61 4.20
N GLY A 754 6.70 -46.47 4.98
CA GLY A 754 6.49 -47.94 4.95
C GLY A 754 7.36 -48.70 3.96
N TYR A 755 8.32 -48.03 3.30
CA TYR A 755 9.30 -48.63 2.40
C TYR A 755 10.73 -48.24 2.79
N ILE A 756 11.70 -49.02 2.32
CA ILE A 756 13.13 -48.73 2.45
C ILE A 756 13.83 -48.85 1.09
N PHE A 757 14.90 -48.07 0.91
CA PHE A 757 15.81 -48.21 -0.21
C PHE A 757 16.64 -49.49 -0.07
N ALA A 758 16.75 -50.26 -1.15
CA ALA A 758 17.40 -51.57 -1.19
C ALA A 758 18.64 -51.62 -2.11
N GLY A 759 18.98 -50.52 -2.80
CA GLY A 759 20.14 -50.41 -3.69
C GLY A 759 19.80 -49.88 -5.09
N TRP A 760 20.85 -49.52 -5.82
CA TRP A 760 20.79 -49.11 -7.23
C TRP A 760 20.98 -50.32 -8.14
N SER A 761 20.05 -50.56 -9.07
CA SER A 761 20.03 -51.82 -9.86
C SER A 761 21.27 -52.00 -10.75
N GLU A 762 21.82 -50.89 -11.24
CA GLU A 762 22.94 -50.82 -12.18
C GLU A 762 24.29 -50.58 -11.49
N LEU A 763 24.29 -50.30 -10.18
CA LEU A 763 25.49 -50.16 -9.32
C LEU A 763 25.53 -51.25 -8.24
N PRO A 764 25.61 -52.55 -8.60
CA PRO A 764 25.49 -53.66 -7.67
C PRO A 764 26.62 -53.67 -6.63
N GLY A 765 26.27 -53.39 -5.38
CA GLY A 765 27.20 -53.28 -4.25
C GLY A 765 27.25 -51.88 -3.64
N GLU A 766 26.67 -50.87 -4.30
CA GLU A 766 26.36 -49.59 -3.65
C GLU A 766 25.12 -49.75 -2.75
N THR A 767 25.20 -49.18 -1.55
CA THR A 767 24.17 -49.27 -0.50
C THR A 767 23.72 -47.90 0.01
N SER A 768 24.40 -46.82 -0.38
CA SER A 768 23.97 -45.46 -0.06
C SER A 768 22.76 -45.05 -0.90
N ALA A 769 21.75 -44.48 -0.24
CA ALA A 769 20.59 -43.87 -0.90
C ALA A 769 21.00 -42.61 -1.68
N THR A 770 21.95 -41.83 -1.15
CA THR A 770 22.53 -40.65 -1.81
C THR A 770 23.89 -41.02 -2.42
N ILE A 771 24.08 -40.71 -3.70
CA ILE A 771 25.33 -40.94 -4.44
C ILE A 771 25.73 -39.68 -5.20
N SER A 772 27.04 -39.41 -5.27
CA SER A 772 27.61 -38.35 -6.13
C SER A 772 28.39 -38.98 -7.28
N LEU A 773 28.09 -38.58 -8.52
CA LEU A 773 28.64 -39.16 -9.74
C LEU A 773 29.10 -38.08 -10.72
N THR A 774 30.36 -38.13 -11.16
CA THR A 774 30.85 -37.30 -12.27
C THR A 774 30.54 -37.97 -13.61
N LEU A 775 29.81 -37.28 -14.49
CA LEU A 775 29.38 -37.84 -15.77
C LEU A 775 30.50 -37.80 -16.83
N SER A 776 30.71 -38.93 -17.49
CA SER A 776 31.62 -39.07 -18.65
C SER A 776 30.91 -39.62 -19.91
N GLY A 777 29.58 -39.61 -19.89
CA GLY A 777 28.69 -40.23 -20.88
C GLY A 777 27.33 -40.55 -20.25
N ASP A 778 26.39 -41.02 -21.06
CA ASP A 778 25.01 -41.28 -20.64
C ASP A 778 24.91 -42.31 -19.49
N LEU A 779 24.05 -42.01 -18.52
CA LEU A 779 23.82 -42.75 -17.29
C LEU A 779 22.36 -43.22 -17.22
N SER A 780 22.12 -44.43 -16.73
CA SER A 780 20.78 -44.94 -16.43
C SER A 780 20.80 -45.64 -15.07
N LEU A 781 19.90 -45.24 -14.16
CA LEU A 781 19.79 -45.78 -12.80
C LEU A 781 18.34 -46.07 -12.42
N THR A 782 18.13 -47.20 -11.76
CA THR A 782 16.84 -47.66 -11.22
C THR A 782 16.96 -47.87 -9.71
N ALA A 783 16.32 -47.00 -8.93
CA ALA A 783 16.23 -47.12 -7.48
C ALA A 783 15.31 -48.29 -7.08
N VAL A 784 15.84 -49.22 -6.27
CA VAL A 784 15.05 -50.33 -5.74
C VAL A 784 14.50 -49.95 -4.37
N PHE A 785 13.17 -50.02 -4.23
CA PHE A 785 12.45 -49.82 -2.98
C PHE A 785 11.69 -51.11 -2.64
N ILE A 786 11.72 -51.50 -1.37
CA ILE A 786 11.02 -52.68 -0.85
C ILE A 786 10.20 -52.28 0.40
N PRO A 787 9.12 -52.99 0.73
CA PRO A 787 8.39 -52.75 1.98
C PRO A 787 9.32 -52.90 3.18
N ASP A 788 9.17 -52.02 4.17
CA ASP A 788 9.81 -52.17 5.48
C ASP A 788 9.18 -53.37 6.20
N ASP A 789 9.99 -54.41 6.49
CA ASP A 789 9.56 -55.61 7.19
C ASP A 789 9.76 -55.53 8.72
N GLY A 790 10.22 -54.37 9.21
CA GLY A 790 10.44 -54.10 10.63
C GLY A 790 11.61 -54.88 11.24
N GLN A 791 12.51 -55.47 10.44
CA GLN A 791 13.75 -56.02 10.99
C GLN A 791 14.69 -54.91 11.47
N PRO A 792 15.31 -55.05 12.66
CA PRO A 792 16.23 -54.04 13.18
C PRO A 792 17.58 -54.06 12.43
N THR A 793 17.69 -53.22 11.42
CA THR A 793 18.95 -52.95 10.70
C THR A 793 20.04 -52.50 11.68
N PRO A 794 21.27 -53.05 11.60
CA PRO A 794 22.32 -52.74 12.57
C PRO A 794 22.76 -51.28 12.50
N THR A 795 22.83 -50.63 13.67
CA THR A 795 23.13 -49.19 13.82
C THR A 795 24.49 -48.81 13.23
N PRO A 796 24.55 -47.90 12.23
CA PRO A 796 25.81 -47.28 11.82
C PRO A 796 26.28 -46.27 12.88
N THR A 797 27.59 -46.07 13.00
CA THR A 797 28.17 -45.17 14.01
C THR A 797 27.86 -43.70 13.70
N ASN A 798 27.36 -42.96 14.69
CA ASN A 798 27.00 -41.55 14.57
C ASN A 798 28.17 -40.67 14.07
N THR A 799 27.90 -39.92 13.00
CA THR A 799 28.52 -38.63 12.64
C THR A 799 27.37 -37.62 12.63
N PRO A 800 27.52 -36.39 13.16
CA PRO A 800 26.37 -35.50 13.35
C PRO A 800 25.83 -34.93 12.02
N THR A 801 24.50 -34.93 11.90
CA THR A 801 23.72 -34.26 10.85
C THR A 801 22.93 -33.11 11.49
N ALA A 802 22.67 -32.05 10.73
CA ALA A 802 21.89 -30.89 11.19
C ALA A 802 20.40 -31.23 11.40
N THR A 803 19.70 -30.37 12.15
CA THR A 803 18.25 -30.45 12.39
C THR A 803 17.47 -30.15 11.10
N ALA A 804 16.30 -30.77 10.94
CA ALA A 804 15.39 -30.49 9.83
C ALA A 804 14.13 -29.75 10.32
N THR A 805 13.75 -28.68 9.62
CA THR A 805 12.56 -27.86 9.86
C THR A 805 11.29 -28.57 9.35
N PRO A 806 10.14 -28.49 10.05
CA PRO A 806 8.91 -29.16 9.64
C PRO A 806 8.14 -28.41 8.54
N LEU A 807 7.47 -29.17 7.66
CA LEU A 807 6.59 -28.65 6.60
C LEU A 807 5.18 -28.30 7.15
N PRO A 808 4.54 -27.19 6.71
CA PRO A 808 3.17 -26.84 7.08
C PRO A 808 2.11 -27.79 6.47
N THR A 809 0.86 -27.67 6.92
CA THR A 809 -0.25 -28.60 6.62
C THR A 809 -1.40 -27.92 5.88
N GLU A 810 -1.89 -28.53 4.80
CA GLU A 810 -3.07 -28.07 4.06
C GLU A 810 -4.34 -28.01 4.91
N THR A 811 -5.19 -27.01 4.70
CA THR A 811 -6.48 -26.82 5.38
C THR A 811 -7.61 -26.60 4.35
N PRO A 812 -8.80 -27.22 4.48
CA PRO A 812 -9.78 -27.31 3.38
C PRO A 812 -10.87 -26.22 3.34
N LEU A 813 -11.38 -25.96 2.13
CA LEU A 813 -12.47 -25.03 1.80
C LEU A 813 -13.84 -25.33 2.46
N PRO A 814 -14.53 -24.32 3.02
CA PRO A 814 -15.97 -24.34 3.35
C PRO A 814 -16.86 -23.55 2.34
N PRO A 815 -18.22 -23.63 2.41
CA PRO A 815 -19.10 -23.33 1.26
C PRO A 815 -20.02 -22.08 1.35
N THR A 816 -20.55 -21.69 0.18
CA THR A 816 -21.45 -20.56 -0.12
C THR A 816 -22.82 -20.55 0.59
N ILE A 817 -23.34 -19.36 0.93
CA ILE A 817 -24.77 -19.12 1.28
C ILE A 817 -25.28 -17.72 0.82
N THR A 818 -26.59 -17.53 0.71
CA THR A 818 -27.26 -16.37 0.05
C THR A 818 -28.77 -16.35 0.40
N PRO A 819 -29.55 -15.24 0.34
CA PRO A 819 -29.38 -13.83 0.80
C PRO A 819 -30.58 -13.36 1.70
N THR A 820 -31.27 -12.26 1.34
CA THR A 820 -32.63 -11.71 1.71
C THR A 820 -32.75 -10.61 2.82
N PRO A 821 -33.72 -9.65 2.75
CA PRO A 821 -33.33 -8.23 2.56
C PRO A 821 -34.18 -7.08 3.23
N SER A 822 -33.65 -5.83 3.13
CA SER A 822 -34.30 -4.52 2.82
C SER A 822 -35.60 -4.00 3.51
N ALA A 823 -35.57 -2.74 4.02
CA ALA A 823 -36.51 -1.62 3.70
C ALA A 823 -36.22 -0.35 4.58
N THR A 824 -35.78 0.83 4.08
CA THR A 824 -36.49 1.93 3.36
C THR A 824 -37.15 3.04 4.23
N LEU A 825 -36.49 4.22 4.32
CA LEU A 825 -36.90 5.64 4.03
C LEU A 825 -38.40 6.11 4.09
N PRO A 826 -38.75 7.44 3.96
CA PRO A 826 -38.05 8.75 4.19
C PRO A 826 -38.95 9.66 5.13
N PRO A 827 -39.43 10.94 4.90
CA PRO A 827 -39.02 12.10 4.05
C PRO A 827 -39.21 13.57 4.59
N THR A 828 -38.17 14.43 4.46
CA THR A 828 -38.23 15.84 3.92
C THR A 828 -38.99 16.93 4.78
N ILE A 829 -38.87 18.30 4.70
CA ILE A 829 -38.52 19.31 3.67
C ILE A 829 -37.99 20.65 4.28
N THR A 830 -37.09 21.31 3.52
CA THR A 830 -36.66 22.75 3.40
C THR A 830 -37.77 23.82 3.68
N PRO A 831 -37.51 25.14 4.02
CA PRO A 831 -36.46 25.99 3.39
C PRO A 831 -35.78 27.21 4.10
N THR A 832 -34.72 27.67 3.42
CA THR A 832 -34.00 28.99 3.37
C THR A 832 -34.84 30.28 3.60
N PRO A 833 -34.25 31.48 3.94
CA PRO A 833 -32.98 32.00 3.39
C PRO A 833 -32.02 32.89 4.25
N SER A 834 -30.78 32.98 3.75
CA SER A 834 -29.70 33.97 3.91
C SER A 834 -30.00 35.39 4.45
N ASN A 835 -29.02 35.98 5.17
CA ASN A 835 -28.56 37.37 4.95
C ASN A 835 -27.13 37.64 5.49
N THR A 836 -26.41 38.56 4.84
CA THR A 836 -25.04 39.01 5.18
C THR A 836 -25.00 40.00 6.35
N PRO A 837 -23.89 40.05 7.12
CA PRO A 837 -23.46 41.29 7.77
C PRO A 837 -22.01 41.73 7.48
N LEU A 838 -21.78 43.03 7.67
CA LEU A 838 -20.49 43.75 7.62
C LEU A 838 -19.78 43.68 9.02
N PRO A 839 -18.66 44.38 9.33
CA PRO A 839 -17.58 43.79 10.13
C PRO A 839 -17.37 44.50 11.48
N THR A 840 -16.14 44.42 12.01
CA THR A 840 -15.56 45.20 13.14
C THR A 840 -16.07 44.91 14.55
N ASN A 841 -15.16 44.64 15.49
CA ASN A 841 -14.37 45.69 16.18
C ASN A 841 -13.16 45.12 16.94
N THR A 842 -12.07 45.88 17.01
CA THR A 842 -10.83 45.53 17.75
C THR A 842 -10.91 45.99 19.22
N PRO A 843 -10.67 45.12 20.22
CA PRO A 843 -10.56 45.53 21.63
C PRO A 843 -9.26 46.29 21.94
N THR A 844 -9.27 47.12 23.00
CA THR A 844 -8.08 47.85 23.48
C THR A 844 -7.45 47.13 24.69
N PRO A 845 -6.12 47.11 24.88
CA PRO A 845 -5.49 46.08 25.73
C PRO A 845 -5.47 46.30 27.25
N GLY A 846 -5.36 45.18 27.98
CA GLY A 846 -4.94 45.11 29.38
C GLY A 846 -3.41 45.00 29.53
N ALA A 847 -2.91 45.11 30.77
CA ALA A 847 -1.47 45.26 31.03
C ALA A 847 -0.87 44.07 31.80
N GLY A 848 0.20 43.47 31.25
CA GLY A 848 1.14 42.60 31.95
C GLY A 848 0.71 41.13 32.09
N GLY A 849 1.17 40.29 31.17
CA GLY A 849 1.04 38.83 31.20
C GLY A 849 1.98 38.17 30.19
N ASN A 850 1.96 36.84 30.11
CA ASN A 850 2.46 36.14 28.93
C ASN A 850 1.42 36.28 27.80
N PHE A 851 1.87 36.41 26.56
CA PHE A 851 1.00 36.49 25.38
C PHE A 851 1.47 35.44 24.37
N THR A 852 0.54 34.59 23.92
CA THR A 852 0.74 33.68 22.79
C THR A 852 0.15 34.33 21.55
N PHE A 853 0.85 34.24 20.42
CA PHE A 853 0.38 34.70 19.12
C PHE A 853 0.64 33.61 18.10
N ASN A 854 -0.41 33.16 17.41
CA ASN A 854 -0.27 32.30 16.24
C ASN A 854 0.24 33.15 15.05
N PRO A 855 0.90 32.56 14.04
CA PRO A 855 1.16 33.27 12.79
C PRO A 855 -0.17 33.72 12.17
N VAL A 856 -0.17 34.93 11.59
CA VAL A 856 -1.26 35.51 10.78
C VAL A 856 -0.92 35.52 9.28
N ALA A 857 0.17 34.82 8.95
CA ALA A 857 0.61 34.37 7.65
C ALA A 857 1.91 33.59 7.87
N ASP A 858 2.02 32.43 7.25
CA ASP A 858 3.30 31.80 6.96
C ASP A 858 3.56 31.81 5.44
N ALA A 859 4.68 31.22 5.01
CA ALA A 859 4.95 30.85 3.62
C ALA A 859 6.33 30.18 3.50
N ILE A 860 6.42 29.13 2.68
CA ILE A 860 7.69 28.59 2.17
C ILE A 860 8.07 29.30 0.86
N VAL A 861 9.37 29.50 0.61
CA VAL A 861 9.93 29.83 -0.72
C VAL A 861 11.17 29.00 -1.03
N LEU A 862 11.36 28.61 -2.30
CA LEU A 862 12.52 27.82 -2.76
C LEU A 862 13.26 28.47 -3.93
N SER A 863 14.60 28.48 -3.88
CA SER A 863 15.43 29.16 -4.89
C SER A 863 15.45 28.48 -6.27
N ASN A 864 15.18 27.18 -6.34
CA ASN A 864 15.06 26.44 -7.60
C ASN A 864 13.67 26.60 -8.27
N ARG A 865 12.62 26.92 -7.49
CA ARG A 865 11.24 27.17 -7.94
C ARG A 865 10.91 28.66 -7.77
N ALA A 866 11.74 29.54 -8.34
CA ALA A 866 11.89 30.93 -7.88
C ALA A 866 10.64 31.84 -7.96
N THR A 867 9.64 31.48 -8.77
CA THR A 867 8.36 32.21 -8.91
C THR A 867 7.17 31.47 -8.31
N ALA A 868 7.37 30.26 -7.76
CA ALA A 868 6.31 29.47 -7.15
C ALA A 868 5.89 30.07 -5.80
N ASN A 869 4.58 30.10 -5.56
CA ASN A 869 3.96 30.41 -4.29
C ASN A 869 3.38 29.11 -3.70
N TYR A 870 3.42 28.96 -2.39
CA TYR A 870 2.99 27.75 -1.68
C TYR A 870 1.70 27.98 -0.89
N GLY A 871 0.89 28.96 -1.31
CA GLY A 871 -0.44 29.23 -0.76
C GLY A 871 -0.43 29.42 0.75
N THR A 872 -1.33 28.69 1.41
CA THR A 872 -1.51 28.58 2.86
C THR A 872 -1.17 27.15 3.34
N ILE A 873 -0.16 26.51 2.72
CA ILE A 873 0.28 25.17 3.14
C ILE A 873 1.02 25.32 4.46
N GLY A 874 0.35 25.01 5.58
CA GLY A 874 0.81 25.19 6.97
C GLY A 874 1.98 24.30 7.41
N SER A 875 3.01 24.20 6.57
CA SER A 875 4.26 23.48 6.80
C SER A 875 5.42 24.47 6.77
N LEU A 876 6.52 24.14 7.47
CA LEU A 876 7.74 24.96 7.48
C LEU A 876 8.92 24.12 7.03
N GLY A 877 9.70 24.64 6.09
CA GLY A 877 10.94 24.01 5.61
C GLY A 877 12.14 24.96 5.61
N SER A 878 13.33 24.38 5.71
CA SER A 878 14.63 25.06 5.78
C SER A 878 15.72 24.16 5.20
N ASP A 879 16.36 24.59 4.12
CA ASP A 879 17.45 23.88 3.42
C ASP A 879 18.40 24.91 2.77
N ASP A 880 19.66 24.54 2.58
CA ASP A 880 20.68 25.30 1.87
C ASP A 880 20.73 24.98 0.35
N VAL A 881 20.36 23.75 -0.09
CA VAL A 881 20.52 23.32 -1.50
C VAL A 881 19.37 22.39 -1.96
N PRO A 882 18.26 22.93 -2.49
CA PRO A 882 18.00 24.33 -2.78
C PRO A 882 17.82 25.18 -1.53
N VAL A 883 18.13 26.47 -1.62
CA VAL A 883 17.83 27.43 -0.53
C VAL A 883 16.31 27.49 -0.35
N MET A 884 15.83 26.89 0.74
CA MET A 884 14.44 26.83 1.16
C MET A 884 14.30 27.66 2.43
N VAL A 885 13.35 28.60 2.44
CA VAL A 885 13.18 29.55 3.53
C VAL A 885 11.70 29.65 3.89
N SER A 886 11.40 29.50 5.19
CA SER A 886 10.08 29.78 5.74
C SER A 886 9.99 31.21 6.28
N TYR A 887 8.89 31.89 5.99
CA TYR A 887 8.54 33.20 6.50
C TYR A 887 7.38 33.04 7.50
N LEU A 888 7.45 33.76 8.62
CA LEU A 888 6.39 33.80 9.64
C LEU A 888 6.10 35.26 9.98
N ARG A 889 4.81 35.63 10.04
CA ARG A 889 4.36 36.95 10.49
C ARG A 889 3.33 36.79 11.61
N PHE A 890 3.47 37.57 12.67
CA PHE A 890 2.58 37.59 13.83
C PHE A 890 1.94 38.97 13.96
N ASP A 891 0.63 39.07 14.23
CA ASP A 891 -0.01 40.35 14.55
C ASP A 891 0.09 40.63 16.06
N VAL A 892 1.25 41.18 16.44
CA VAL A 892 1.65 41.37 17.84
C VAL A 892 0.96 42.60 18.45
N GLN A 893 -0.35 42.47 18.67
CA GLN A 893 -1.16 43.46 19.38
C GLN A 893 -1.15 43.20 20.90
N GLY A 894 -2.06 43.83 21.66
CA GLY A 894 -2.29 43.49 23.07
C GLY A 894 -1.27 43.99 24.10
N MET A 895 -0.06 44.41 23.71
CA MET A 895 1.01 44.73 24.67
C MET A 895 1.18 46.23 24.97
N SER A 896 1.19 46.57 26.26
CA SER A 896 1.41 47.94 26.78
C SER A 896 2.75 48.13 27.51
N SER A 897 3.63 47.12 27.47
CA SER A 897 4.92 47.08 28.18
C SER A 897 6.01 46.46 27.30
N SER A 898 7.28 46.75 27.60
CA SER A 898 8.42 46.17 26.88
C SER A 898 8.50 44.65 27.07
N VAL A 899 8.56 43.90 25.96
CA VAL A 899 8.84 42.46 25.93
C VAL A 899 10.19 42.18 26.60
N GLN A 900 10.23 41.18 27.49
CA GLN A 900 11.45 40.75 28.20
C GLN A 900 12.10 39.51 27.58
N SER A 901 11.28 38.62 27.04
CA SER A 901 11.66 37.38 26.35
C SER A 901 10.52 36.97 25.40
N ALA A 902 10.84 36.19 24.37
CA ALA A 902 9.88 35.55 23.49
C ALA A 902 10.37 34.13 23.15
N THR A 903 9.45 33.22 22.90
CA THR A 903 9.72 31.82 22.54
C THR A 903 8.95 31.50 21.27
N LEU A 904 9.64 30.98 20.26
CA LEU A 904 9.02 30.39 19.08
C LEU A 904 8.99 28.88 19.29
N ARG A 905 7.81 28.26 19.21
CA ARG A 905 7.62 26.80 19.18
C ARG A 905 7.43 26.39 17.72
N ILE A 906 8.11 25.33 17.30
CA ILE A 906 8.03 24.71 15.98
C ILE A 906 8.01 23.20 16.21
N TYR A 907 7.22 22.46 15.44
CA TYR A 907 7.19 21.00 15.44
C TYR A 907 7.96 20.49 14.20
N PRO A 908 9.05 19.73 14.34
CA PRO A 908 9.84 19.25 13.21
C PRO A 908 9.31 17.89 12.71
N SER A 909 8.67 17.87 11.54
CA SER A 909 8.28 16.63 10.84
C SER A 909 9.45 15.87 10.21
N SER A 910 10.68 16.39 10.31
CA SER A 910 11.89 15.76 9.80
C SER A 910 13.13 16.21 10.59
N GLY A 911 14.06 15.29 10.86
CA GLY A 911 15.30 15.60 11.57
C GLY A 911 16.23 16.53 10.79
N SER A 912 16.89 17.46 11.50
CA SER A 912 17.80 18.45 10.91
C SER A 912 18.98 18.77 11.83
N SER A 913 20.15 19.04 11.25
CA SER A 913 21.36 19.38 12.03
C SER A 913 21.28 20.75 12.72
N ALA A 914 20.52 21.69 12.15
CA ALA A 914 20.08 22.96 12.75
C ALA A 914 19.24 23.77 11.75
N PHE A 915 18.35 24.62 12.26
CA PHE A 915 17.82 25.78 11.53
C PHE A 915 18.12 27.09 12.27
N VAL A 916 18.05 28.21 11.55
CA VAL A 916 18.31 29.56 12.08
C VAL A 916 17.10 30.47 11.89
N ILE A 917 16.82 31.29 12.91
CA ILE A 917 15.74 32.28 12.90
C ILE A 917 16.37 33.63 12.58
N ALA A 918 16.02 34.24 11.45
CA ALA A 918 16.54 35.55 11.01
C ALA A 918 15.48 36.65 11.11
N SER A 919 15.92 37.89 11.34
CA SER A 919 15.04 39.06 11.37
C SER A 919 14.56 39.43 9.96
N VAL A 920 13.25 39.47 9.73
CA VAL A 920 12.66 40.03 8.50
C VAL A 920 12.18 41.45 8.76
N ALA A 921 12.72 42.42 8.01
CA ALA A 921 12.46 43.85 8.25
C ALA A 921 11.28 44.44 7.45
N ASP A 922 10.78 43.71 6.45
CA ASP A 922 9.62 44.08 5.63
C ASP A 922 8.50 43.08 5.87
N ASN A 923 7.37 43.55 6.41
CA ASN A 923 6.19 42.77 6.73
C ASN A 923 5.04 42.94 5.72
N SER A 924 5.28 43.65 4.61
CA SER A 924 4.27 43.99 3.60
C SER A 924 3.98 42.87 2.59
N TRP A 925 4.70 41.75 2.68
CA TRP A 925 4.45 40.55 1.88
C TRP A 925 3.05 39.98 2.13
N VAL A 926 2.50 39.27 1.16
CA VAL A 926 1.21 38.58 1.27
C VAL A 926 1.41 37.12 0.89
N GLU A 927 1.04 36.25 1.82
CA GLU A 927 1.07 34.78 1.78
C GLU A 927 0.68 34.19 0.42
N THR A 928 -0.50 34.53 -0.11
CA THR A 928 -0.99 34.08 -1.44
C THR A 928 -0.28 34.74 -2.64
N SER A 929 0.95 35.24 -2.47
CA SER A 929 1.72 35.93 -3.52
C SER A 929 3.24 35.93 -3.32
N ILE A 930 3.74 35.56 -2.14
CA ILE A 930 5.18 35.52 -1.84
C ILE A 930 5.82 34.32 -2.54
N ASN A 931 6.97 34.56 -3.16
CA ASN A 931 7.82 33.59 -3.85
C ASN A 931 9.27 34.05 -3.72
N TYR A 932 10.24 33.18 -4.01
CA TYR A 932 11.66 33.50 -3.81
C TYR A 932 12.13 34.75 -4.57
N SER A 933 11.47 35.14 -5.66
CA SER A 933 11.80 36.34 -6.45
C SER A 933 11.28 37.65 -5.86
N ASN A 934 10.28 37.62 -4.98
CA ASN A 934 9.73 38.81 -4.30
C ASN A 934 9.82 38.75 -2.75
N ALA A 935 10.33 37.64 -2.19
CA ALA A 935 10.45 37.42 -0.76
C ALA A 935 11.33 38.50 -0.08
N PRO A 936 10.93 39.01 1.10
CA PRO A 936 11.75 39.94 1.87
C PRO A 936 13.15 39.41 2.17
N ALA A 937 14.18 40.24 1.98
CA ALA A 937 15.55 39.84 2.29
C ALA A 937 15.71 39.52 3.79
N LEU A 938 16.30 38.34 4.08
CA LEU A 938 16.65 37.95 5.45
C LEU A 938 17.71 38.89 6.03
N GLY A 939 17.49 39.35 7.26
CA GLY A 939 18.42 40.16 8.02
C GLY A 939 19.38 39.33 8.89
N SER A 940 19.74 39.87 10.05
CA SER A 940 20.60 39.17 11.02
C SER A 940 19.90 37.95 11.64
N VAL A 941 20.64 36.86 11.82
CA VAL A 941 20.24 35.73 12.67
C VAL A 941 20.03 36.23 14.11
N ILE A 942 18.87 35.90 14.67
CA ILE A 942 18.43 36.20 16.04
C ILE A 942 18.76 35.02 16.95
N ASN A 943 18.49 33.79 16.51
CA ASN A 943 18.70 32.56 17.27
C ASN A 943 18.78 31.34 16.31
N GLY A 944 19.02 30.13 16.84
CA GLY A 944 18.90 28.87 16.10
C GLY A 944 18.57 27.69 17.02
N SER A 945 18.14 26.57 16.46
CA SER A 945 17.64 25.40 17.20
C SER A 945 18.75 24.47 17.73
N GLY A 946 19.82 24.30 16.95
CA GLY A 946 20.71 23.14 17.12
C GLY A 946 20.11 21.88 16.49
N ALA A 947 20.72 20.72 16.70
CA ALA A 947 20.24 19.48 16.11
C ALA A 947 18.87 19.09 16.69
N VAL A 948 17.93 18.76 15.81
CA VAL A 948 16.56 18.33 16.12
C VAL A 948 16.29 16.98 15.44
N ALA A 949 15.58 16.09 16.15
CA ALA A 949 15.01 14.89 15.55
C ALA A 949 13.71 15.24 14.79
N ALA A 950 13.03 14.24 14.24
CA ALA A 950 11.60 14.36 13.97
C ALA A 950 10.82 14.07 15.26
N GLY A 951 9.70 14.76 15.46
CA GLY A 951 8.91 14.76 16.72
C GLY A 951 9.29 15.85 17.71
#